data_AF-A0A7C6HH72-F1
#
_entry.id   AF-A0A7C6HH72-F1
#
_cell.length_a   1.000
_cell.length_b   1.000
_cell.length_c   1.000
_cell.angle_alpha   90.00
_cell.angle_beta   90.00
_cell.angle_gamma   90.00
#
_symmetry.space_group_name_H-M   'P 1'
#
loop_
_entity.id
_entity.type
_entity.pdbx_description
1 polymer ?
#
loop_
_entity_poly.entity_id
_entity_poly.type
_entity_poly.pdbx_seq_one_letter_code
_entity_poly.pdbx_strand_id
1 'polypeptide(L)'
;MTKKVLTILIIICIFSLQLSVGVFAERDHMADTWVGNDALGRRLPTNEQVGDRKEEKYVGIFYFLFMNAEQGRILDHSKVFAEDGVEAVWDVLVQDGMHMWGGPYFGYYKNTDEWIYRKHAQMLVDAGIDFVFLDTTNDGGLFPHAWQILLDTWAEIREEGGMTPYVVFHCGVNAPTMKSHMPTIFKAYQNPKYNDLWFRWEGKPLILGDYTMLEQKYLDFFTLRESWAFNGWTGDGKGKWPWIAEVPQEPGRSFDGVIEQIVVCAGYHSNSSKGRSFSKEKQPLTGRLDFGFSLDDTDKGIAFDEQWKQVFKVDPKVVMITGWNEWTMGRWENAGLGQKISGTYILTENDLMFMNNYVDCFNVEYSRDIEPMNGFHGDNYYYQMASYIRKFKGARPIPMGTGSKVINDLKDLSVWDSIGPEFYDTKNDIAHRDHPSVCGLFHYENQTGRNDIEYIKVSKEAGKTYFMIKCVDDIIVDMEGENWMNLFIDSDRYYGTGWNGYDYVINRSRDGKTMTVERFVNNDWKFEKAGTAEYALNGKTLVIEVDDSLIGLSDRDDFDFKCADNSTITGEAMEFMDLGDAAPNGRFNFRYMKEGGRIKGDGTGDATSSSSLNNTTIGVIILVSCVLVSVFGVIVAIRIMQKRNIKPKNLVVALVFVIYMSSTMFYNQSHALFSSKDLVLVVKKDISEYGNHKLQKEVINEYVEAFNKINPKIKVKVKYVNDFNGNLNDGDVLLINATTASDFMAAKKYDKTDNSSKLLDLTKYLDNTENMLEPALRLGQLDGRQYWIPVNYDRTVVYIDKSVFDMRGKGIPSKDWTYDEFKQLVHDLTFSEKGNRYTGVYLNHHQMNVWRLFAEGFGGSMYNSDAKMIELSKGKAVEGLSEMFLFLEDGYAKGLGFNTKGSDRSNSAMSIAFAFQPQRNGRYLLSDEEFRSNPATKSLVDKDNIVILPLPEFPEGRIGTTNADFCIGFAVNKSAKNKDNAARLAKFALTEQGQKILNKYYGGIPANKSTWNDDYWKKGLQGDFVENILYGIENDKRNDFFELYVETEDPYYYALRTRVFYTCYMNRDYERIQKRPSGNFKQYLERFEKDINKMIGQIT
;
A
#
# COMPACT_ATOMS: atom_id res chain seq x y z
N MET A 1 4.40 -55.17 -69.17
CA MET A 1 5.00 -54.35 -68.09
C MET A 1 3.90 -53.51 -67.50
N THR A 2 3.28 -54.03 -66.46
CA THR A 2 1.81 -54.03 -66.41
C THR A 2 1.34 -53.53 -65.06
N LYS A 3 0.72 -52.35 -65.06
CA LYS A 3 -0.20 -51.70 -64.08
C LYS A 3 0.03 -51.84 -62.56
N LYS A 4 0.63 -52.90 -62.01
CA LYS A 4 0.82 -53.14 -60.57
C LYS A 4 1.94 -52.31 -59.92
N VAL A 5 2.98 -51.92 -60.64
CA VAL A 5 4.09 -51.13 -60.07
C VAL A 5 3.74 -49.63 -59.96
N LEU A 6 2.94 -49.10 -60.89
CA LEU A 6 2.48 -47.71 -60.85
C LEU A 6 1.44 -47.50 -59.73
N THR A 7 0.62 -48.51 -59.41
CA THR A 7 -0.36 -48.43 -58.31
C THR A 7 0.30 -48.45 -56.93
N ILE A 8 1.40 -49.18 -56.73
CA ILE A 8 2.10 -49.21 -55.42
C ILE A 8 2.84 -47.91 -55.15
N LEU A 9 3.43 -47.28 -56.17
CA LEU A 9 4.09 -45.97 -56.02
C LEU A 9 3.09 -44.83 -55.78
N ILE A 10 1.89 -44.89 -56.35
CA ILE A 10 0.84 -43.90 -56.07
C ILE A 10 0.28 -44.08 -54.65
N ILE A 11 0.17 -45.31 -54.14
CA ILE A 11 -0.30 -45.55 -52.75
C ILE A 11 0.75 -45.09 -51.71
N ILE A 12 2.05 -45.24 -51.99
CA ILE A 12 3.11 -44.75 -51.10
C ILE A 12 3.23 -43.21 -51.14
N CYS A 13 3.01 -42.57 -52.29
CA CYS A 13 2.96 -41.11 -52.36
C CYS A 13 1.70 -40.52 -51.70
N ILE A 14 0.57 -41.25 -51.67
CA ILE A 14 -0.65 -40.79 -51.00
C ILE A 14 -0.62 -41.04 -49.48
N PHE A 15 0.16 -42.01 -48.98
CA PHE A 15 0.33 -42.23 -47.53
C PHE A 15 1.49 -41.45 -46.88
N SER A 16 2.29 -40.72 -47.66
CA SER A 16 3.44 -39.94 -47.16
C SER A 16 3.23 -38.41 -47.24
N LEU A 17 2.11 -37.95 -47.81
CA LEU A 17 1.69 -36.56 -47.69
C LEU A 17 0.99 -36.38 -46.34
N GLN A 18 1.77 -35.89 -45.38
CA GLN A 18 1.34 -34.97 -44.34
C GLN A 18 0.01 -35.31 -43.66
N LEU A 19 0.11 -36.06 -42.57
CA LEU A 19 -0.65 -35.69 -41.37
C LEU A 19 -0.21 -34.28 -40.97
N SER A 20 -0.80 -33.27 -41.62
CA SER A 20 -0.81 -31.89 -41.14
C SER A 20 -1.80 -31.84 -39.97
N VAL A 21 -1.39 -32.37 -38.83
CA VAL A 21 -1.87 -31.81 -37.57
C VAL A 21 -1.12 -30.51 -37.45
N GLY A 22 -1.82 -29.39 -37.67
CA GLY A 22 -1.26 -28.07 -37.47
C GLY A 22 -0.89 -27.94 -36.00
N VAL A 23 0.38 -28.14 -35.67
CA VAL A 23 0.95 -27.64 -34.44
C VAL A 23 0.95 -26.12 -34.61
N PHE A 24 0.01 -25.43 -33.96
CA PHE A 24 0.11 -23.99 -33.80
C PHE A 24 1.41 -23.75 -33.03
N ALA A 25 2.40 -23.12 -33.67
CA ALA A 25 3.63 -22.75 -32.99
C ALA A 25 3.30 -21.65 -31.97
N GLU A 26 3.71 -21.84 -30.70
CA GLU A 26 3.64 -20.80 -29.67
C GLU A 26 4.29 -19.50 -30.21
N ARG A 27 3.59 -18.36 -30.08
CA ARG A 27 4.08 -17.08 -30.60
C ARG A 27 4.73 -16.27 -29.48
N ASP A 28 6.06 -16.21 -29.49
CA ASP A 28 6.87 -15.42 -28.57
C ASP A 28 6.70 -13.91 -28.81
N HIS A 29 6.19 -13.19 -27.80
CA HIS A 29 5.95 -11.73 -27.85
C HIS A 29 7.20 -10.87 -27.58
N MET A 30 8.34 -11.51 -27.34
CA MET A 30 9.63 -10.85 -27.16
C MET A 30 9.71 -9.90 -25.94
N ALA A 31 9.06 -10.25 -24.83
CA ALA A 31 8.96 -9.41 -23.64
C ALA A 31 10.30 -8.99 -23.01
N ASP A 32 11.38 -9.76 -23.22
CA ASP A 32 12.73 -9.39 -22.81
C ASP A 32 13.33 -8.22 -23.62
N THR A 33 12.73 -7.85 -24.75
CA THR A 33 13.08 -6.65 -25.54
C THR A 33 12.32 -5.39 -25.10
N TRP A 34 11.24 -5.53 -24.32
CA TRP A 34 10.46 -4.39 -23.85
C TRP A 34 11.26 -3.57 -22.84
N VAL A 35 11.03 -2.26 -22.80
CA VAL A 35 11.64 -1.35 -21.83
C VAL A 35 10.62 -0.97 -20.76
N GLY A 36 11.03 -0.39 -19.65
CA GLY A 36 10.11 -0.04 -18.57
C GLY A 36 10.82 0.46 -17.33
N ASN A 37 10.08 1.13 -16.47
CA ASN A 37 10.52 1.60 -15.16
C ASN A 37 9.47 1.24 -14.12
N ASP A 38 9.91 0.91 -12.91
CA ASP A 38 9.00 0.81 -11.77
C ASP A 38 8.64 2.20 -11.20
N ALA A 39 7.78 2.22 -10.18
CA ALA A 39 7.36 3.47 -9.54
C ALA A 39 8.48 4.22 -8.80
N LEU A 40 9.62 3.56 -8.54
CA LEU A 40 10.83 4.18 -7.97
C LEU A 40 11.75 4.75 -9.07
N GLY A 41 11.41 4.60 -10.35
CA GLY A 41 12.22 5.02 -11.49
C GLY A 41 13.41 4.09 -11.78
N ARG A 42 13.40 2.86 -11.26
CA ARG A 42 14.43 1.85 -11.60
C ARG A 42 14.11 1.28 -12.97
N ARG A 43 15.07 1.42 -13.89
CA ARG A 43 14.93 0.98 -15.27
C ARG A 43 15.26 -0.49 -15.46
N LEU A 44 14.48 -1.15 -16.31
CA LEU A 44 14.79 -2.49 -16.79
C LEU A 44 16.01 -2.49 -17.71
N PRO A 45 16.93 -3.46 -17.56
CA PRO A 45 18.10 -3.51 -18.40
C PRO A 45 17.78 -4.06 -19.79
N THR A 46 18.50 -3.58 -20.80
CA THR A 46 18.43 -4.04 -22.19
C THR A 46 19.62 -4.95 -22.53
N ASN A 47 19.57 -5.61 -23.70
CA ASN A 47 20.68 -6.43 -24.22
C ASN A 47 22.05 -5.73 -24.19
N GLU A 48 22.12 -4.42 -24.45
CA GLU A 48 23.37 -3.65 -24.38
C GLU A 48 24.07 -3.74 -23.01
N GLN A 49 23.28 -3.94 -21.94
CA GLN A 49 23.76 -3.98 -20.56
C GLN A 49 23.97 -5.41 -20.05
N VAL A 50 23.22 -6.39 -20.55
CA VAL A 50 23.20 -7.77 -20.02
C VAL A 50 23.71 -8.84 -21.00
N GLY A 51 23.90 -8.48 -22.26
CA GLY A 51 24.27 -9.39 -23.34
C GLY A 51 23.12 -10.30 -23.80
N ASP A 52 23.45 -11.18 -24.74
CA ASP A 52 22.51 -12.12 -25.35
C ASP A 52 21.96 -13.14 -24.36
N ARG A 53 20.77 -13.66 -24.70
CA ARG A 53 20.10 -14.70 -23.92
C ARG A 53 20.98 -15.95 -23.79
N LYS A 54 21.02 -16.50 -22.59
CA LYS A 54 21.73 -17.73 -22.20
C LYS A 54 20.73 -18.86 -22.10
N GLU A 55 20.82 -19.83 -23.01
CA GLU A 55 19.85 -20.94 -23.13
C GLU A 55 19.85 -21.92 -21.94
N GLU A 56 20.93 -21.97 -21.14
CA GLU A 56 21.06 -22.89 -19.99
C GLU A 56 20.74 -22.25 -18.63
N LYS A 57 20.06 -21.09 -18.61
CA LYS A 57 19.70 -20.37 -17.39
C LYS A 57 18.18 -20.29 -17.24
N TYR A 58 17.67 -20.79 -16.11
CA TYR A 58 16.25 -20.85 -15.82
C TYR A 58 15.90 -20.17 -14.50
N VAL A 59 14.71 -19.59 -14.41
CA VAL A 59 14.17 -18.99 -13.20
C VAL A 59 12.78 -19.55 -12.95
N GLY A 60 12.57 -20.14 -11.78
CA GLY A 60 11.26 -20.55 -11.31
C GLY A 60 10.81 -19.71 -10.11
N ILE A 61 9.50 -19.66 -9.88
CA ILE A 61 8.89 -18.94 -8.76
C ILE A 61 7.97 -19.85 -7.96
N PHE A 62 7.99 -19.72 -6.64
CA PHE A 62 7.11 -20.49 -5.77
C PHE A 62 5.69 -19.93 -5.81
N TYR A 63 4.70 -20.80 -6.01
CA TYR A 63 3.32 -20.42 -6.33
C TYR A 63 2.33 -21.13 -5.40
N PHE A 64 1.48 -20.34 -4.75
CA PHE A 64 0.67 -20.76 -3.61
C PHE A 64 -0.79 -21.04 -4.00
N LEU A 65 -1.40 -22.04 -3.34
CA LEU A 65 -2.72 -22.58 -3.69
C LEU A 65 -3.73 -22.51 -2.54
N PHE A 66 -3.53 -21.62 -1.55
CA PHE A 66 -4.26 -21.63 -0.27
C PHE A 66 -5.50 -20.72 -0.20
N MET A 67 -5.70 -19.81 -1.17
CA MET A 67 -6.81 -18.85 -1.21
C MET A 67 -8.13 -19.52 -1.61
N ASN A 68 -8.73 -20.33 -0.73
CA ASN A 68 -9.92 -21.14 -1.07
C ASN A 68 -11.07 -21.07 -0.06
N ALA A 69 -11.00 -20.21 0.96
CA ALA A 69 -12.07 -20.13 1.95
C ALA A 69 -13.39 -19.70 1.28
N GLU A 70 -14.46 -20.43 1.54
CA GLU A 70 -15.79 -20.13 0.98
C GLU A 70 -16.52 -19.01 1.72
N GLN A 71 -16.38 -18.98 3.04
CA GLN A 71 -17.01 -18.00 3.92
C GLN A 71 -16.02 -17.61 5.01
N GLY A 72 -16.14 -16.40 5.54
CA GLY A 72 -15.30 -15.94 6.65
C GLY A 72 -15.17 -14.42 6.69
N ARG A 73 -14.21 -13.95 7.49
CA ARG A 73 -13.84 -12.53 7.58
C ARG A 73 -12.40 -12.40 7.12
N ILE A 74 -12.10 -11.40 6.30
CA ILE A 74 -10.73 -11.04 5.92
C ILE A 74 -10.20 -10.04 6.95
N LEU A 75 -9.02 -10.33 7.46
CA LEU A 75 -8.30 -9.51 8.43
C LEU A 75 -6.96 -9.11 7.79
N ASP A 76 -6.96 -8.05 6.97
CA ASP A 76 -5.78 -7.51 6.30
C ASP A 76 -4.99 -6.57 7.23
N HIS A 77 -3.79 -6.99 7.63
CA HIS A 77 -2.98 -6.25 8.58
C HIS A 77 -2.48 -4.91 8.02
N SER A 78 -2.11 -4.87 6.74
CA SER A 78 -1.61 -3.67 6.07
C SER A 78 -2.71 -2.65 5.82
N LYS A 79 -3.89 -3.08 5.36
CA LYS A 79 -5.05 -2.20 5.21
C LYS A 79 -5.46 -1.60 6.55
N VAL A 80 -5.56 -2.43 7.59
CA VAL A 80 -5.91 -1.98 8.95
C VAL A 80 -4.89 -0.96 9.47
N PHE A 81 -3.59 -1.20 9.28
CA PHE A 81 -2.56 -0.22 9.64
C PHE A 81 -2.73 1.11 8.89
N ALA A 82 -2.97 1.05 7.58
CA ALA A 82 -3.10 2.23 6.75
C ALA A 82 -4.29 3.11 7.17
N GLU A 83 -5.43 2.48 7.46
CA GLU A 83 -6.70 3.12 7.82
C GLU A 83 -6.73 3.59 9.28
N ASP A 84 -6.44 2.69 10.22
CA ASP A 84 -6.73 2.91 11.64
C ASP A 84 -5.46 2.89 12.54
N GLY A 85 -4.27 2.75 11.94
CA GLY A 85 -2.99 2.80 12.65
C GLY A 85 -2.60 1.50 13.36
N VAL A 86 -1.50 1.57 14.11
CA VAL A 86 -0.91 0.40 14.78
C VAL A 86 -1.83 -0.20 15.84
N GLU A 87 -2.58 0.64 16.55
CA GLU A 87 -3.53 0.25 17.59
C GLU A 87 -4.57 -0.74 17.04
N ALA A 88 -5.11 -0.47 15.85
CA ALA A 88 -6.10 -1.33 15.23
C ALA A 88 -5.50 -2.66 14.74
N VAL A 89 -4.23 -2.65 14.32
CA VAL A 89 -3.51 -3.89 13.97
C VAL A 89 -3.51 -4.83 15.17
N TRP A 90 -3.12 -4.33 16.35
CA TRP A 90 -3.10 -5.12 17.58
C TRP A 90 -4.45 -5.76 17.91
N ASP A 91 -5.55 -5.02 17.72
CA ASP A 91 -6.90 -5.54 17.92
C ASP A 91 -7.25 -6.63 16.90
N VAL A 92 -6.75 -6.50 15.66
CA VAL A 92 -6.94 -7.50 14.59
C VAL A 92 -6.13 -8.76 14.83
N LEU A 93 -4.91 -8.67 15.36
CA LEU A 93 -4.01 -9.82 15.62
C LEU A 93 -4.56 -10.85 16.64
N VAL A 94 -5.65 -10.54 17.33
CA VAL A 94 -6.29 -11.47 18.28
C VAL A 94 -7.68 -11.92 17.84
N GLN A 95 -8.17 -11.44 16.70
CA GLN A 95 -9.47 -11.79 16.16
C GLN A 95 -9.44 -13.10 15.38
N ASP A 96 -10.57 -13.79 15.37
CA ASP A 96 -10.76 -14.97 14.53
C ASP A 96 -11.18 -14.57 13.11
N GLY A 97 -10.47 -15.13 12.12
CA GLY A 97 -10.70 -14.84 10.71
C GLY A 97 -9.53 -15.32 9.85
N MET A 98 -9.65 -15.07 8.54
CA MET A 98 -8.57 -15.29 7.60
C MET A 98 -7.64 -14.07 7.61
N HIS A 99 -6.48 -14.23 8.24
CA HIS A 99 -5.47 -13.17 8.30
C HIS A 99 -4.72 -13.09 6.97
N MET A 100 -4.59 -11.86 6.48
CA MET A 100 -3.85 -11.52 5.27
C MET A 100 -2.84 -10.43 5.58
N TRP A 101 -1.65 -10.51 4.99
CA TRP A 101 -0.60 -9.54 5.27
C TRP A 101 -0.78 -8.25 4.47
N GLY A 102 -1.56 -8.29 3.39
CA GLY A 102 -1.87 -7.17 2.49
C GLY A 102 -2.95 -7.53 1.49
N GLY A 103 -3.42 -6.50 0.78
CA GLY A 103 -4.44 -6.61 -0.25
C GLY A 103 -3.82 -6.77 -1.64
N PRO A 104 -4.06 -7.91 -2.33
CA PRO A 104 -3.60 -8.11 -3.70
C PRO A 104 -4.13 -7.01 -4.62
N TYR A 105 -3.36 -6.64 -5.65
CA TYR A 105 -3.81 -5.65 -6.63
C TYR A 105 -5.12 -6.09 -7.29
N PHE A 106 -5.21 -7.35 -7.70
CA PHE A 106 -6.41 -7.94 -8.31
C PHE A 106 -7.52 -8.30 -7.30
N GLY A 107 -7.44 -7.80 -6.07
CA GLY A 107 -8.40 -8.07 -5.01
C GLY A 107 -8.19 -9.43 -4.33
N TYR A 108 -8.99 -9.71 -3.30
CA TYR A 108 -8.90 -10.93 -2.49
C TYR A 108 -9.48 -12.15 -3.22
N TYR A 109 -8.87 -12.55 -4.33
CA TYR A 109 -9.37 -13.59 -5.22
C TYR A 109 -9.26 -15.00 -4.63
N LYS A 110 -9.92 -15.97 -5.27
CA LYS A 110 -9.75 -17.39 -4.96
C LYS A 110 -8.80 -18.08 -5.94
N ASN A 111 -8.16 -19.15 -5.50
CA ASN A 111 -7.41 -20.06 -6.38
C ASN A 111 -8.30 -20.94 -7.29
N THR A 112 -9.51 -20.48 -7.60
CA THR A 112 -10.41 -21.03 -8.62
C THR A 112 -10.78 -19.99 -9.68
N ASP A 113 -10.26 -18.77 -9.54
CA ASP A 113 -10.52 -17.65 -10.45
C ASP A 113 -9.62 -17.79 -11.69
N GLU A 114 -10.20 -18.28 -12.81
CA GLU A 114 -9.49 -18.48 -14.07
C GLU A 114 -8.89 -17.18 -14.64
N TRP A 115 -9.56 -16.05 -14.40
CA TRP A 115 -9.08 -14.74 -14.83
C TRP A 115 -7.74 -14.41 -14.17
N ILE A 116 -7.58 -14.73 -12.89
CA ILE A 116 -6.33 -14.57 -12.16
C ILE A 116 -5.24 -15.49 -12.72
N TYR A 117 -5.58 -16.73 -13.06
CA TYR A 117 -4.59 -17.64 -13.68
C TYR A 117 -4.12 -17.18 -15.06
N ARG A 118 -4.99 -16.54 -15.85
CA ARG A 118 -4.60 -15.88 -17.12
C ARG A 118 -3.68 -14.69 -16.86
N LYS A 119 -4.03 -13.78 -15.94
CA LYS A 119 -3.17 -12.63 -15.60
C LYS A 119 -1.82 -13.04 -15.00
N HIS A 120 -1.80 -14.05 -14.13
CA HIS A 120 -0.54 -14.57 -13.59
C HIS A 120 0.34 -15.22 -14.67
N ALA A 121 -0.25 -15.94 -15.64
CA ALA A 121 0.54 -16.48 -16.76
C ALA A 121 1.20 -15.35 -17.57
N GLN A 122 0.42 -14.34 -17.95
CA GLN A 122 0.90 -13.14 -18.66
C GLN A 122 2.05 -12.47 -17.91
N MET A 123 1.83 -12.07 -16.65
CA MET A 123 2.85 -11.35 -15.88
C MET A 123 4.13 -12.15 -15.68
N LEU A 124 4.02 -13.45 -15.40
CA LEU A 124 5.20 -14.28 -15.16
C LEU A 124 6.01 -14.50 -16.45
N VAL A 125 5.33 -14.69 -17.59
CA VAL A 125 5.99 -14.78 -18.90
C VAL A 125 6.68 -13.46 -19.26
N ASP A 126 6.01 -12.32 -19.07
CA ASP A 126 6.55 -10.99 -19.37
C ASP A 126 7.81 -10.67 -18.53
N ALA A 127 7.83 -11.10 -17.27
CA ALA A 127 9.00 -10.98 -16.40
C ALA A 127 10.14 -11.95 -16.75
N GLY A 128 9.86 -13.00 -17.54
CA GLY A 128 10.83 -14.01 -17.97
C GLY A 128 10.96 -15.23 -17.05
N ILE A 129 9.94 -15.53 -16.24
CA ILE A 129 9.84 -16.75 -15.45
C ILE A 129 9.61 -17.95 -16.37
N ASP A 130 10.42 -19.00 -16.20
CA ASP A 130 10.33 -20.21 -17.00
C ASP A 130 9.31 -21.20 -16.44
N PHE A 131 9.16 -21.27 -15.11
CA PHE A 131 8.24 -22.22 -14.48
C PHE A 131 7.78 -21.81 -13.08
N VAL A 132 6.64 -22.36 -12.66
CA VAL A 132 6.14 -22.24 -11.28
C VAL A 132 6.38 -23.53 -10.51
N PHE A 133 6.76 -23.40 -9.24
CA PHE A 133 6.72 -24.48 -8.27
C PHE A 133 5.37 -24.43 -7.57
N LEU A 134 4.48 -25.38 -7.81
CA LEU A 134 3.18 -25.43 -7.14
C LEU A 134 3.36 -25.99 -5.73
N ASP A 135 2.93 -25.20 -4.74
CA ASP A 135 2.96 -25.62 -3.34
C ASP A 135 1.90 -26.70 -3.07
N THR A 136 2.39 -27.92 -2.79
CA THR A 136 1.60 -29.05 -2.29
C THR A 136 2.27 -29.66 -1.05
N THR A 137 2.97 -28.82 -0.27
CA THR A 137 3.87 -29.26 0.79
C THR A 137 3.18 -29.63 2.11
N ASN A 138 1.95 -29.16 2.34
CA ASN A 138 1.22 -29.37 3.60
C ASN A 138 0.44 -30.70 3.63
N ASP A 139 0.36 -31.31 4.82
CA ASP A 139 -0.47 -32.50 5.07
C ASP A 139 -1.96 -32.22 4.81
N GLY A 140 -2.55 -32.93 3.84
CA GLY A 140 -3.94 -32.74 3.41
C GLY A 140 -4.15 -31.57 2.43
N GLY A 141 -3.10 -30.81 2.11
CA GLY A 141 -3.10 -29.64 1.23
C GLY A 141 -2.64 -29.94 -0.18
N LEU A 142 -3.21 -30.95 -0.84
CA LEU A 142 -2.92 -31.21 -2.26
C LEU A 142 -3.63 -30.21 -3.19
N PHE A 143 -4.70 -29.54 -2.73
CA PHE A 143 -5.48 -28.55 -3.46
C PHE A 143 -5.83 -28.91 -4.93
N PRO A 144 -6.33 -30.13 -5.22
CA PRO A 144 -6.62 -30.54 -6.60
C PRO A 144 -7.58 -29.62 -7.33
N HIS A 145 -8.56 -29.06 -6.64
CA HIS A 145 -9.50 -28.11 -7.23
C HIS A 145 -8.83 -26.82 -7.72
N ALA A 146 -7.70 -26.41 -7.13
CA ALA A 146 -6.99 -25.20 -7.50
C ALA A 146 -6.01 -25.43 -8.66
N TRP A 147 -5.10 -26.39 -8.51
CA TRP A 147 -4.10 -26.62 -9.56
C TRP A 147 -4.67 -27.30 -10.81
N GLN A 148 -5.78 -28.03 -10.73
CA GLN A 148 -6.41 -28.57 -11.95
C GLN A 148 -6.97 -27.44 -12.82
N ILE A 149 -7.64 -26.45 -12.21
CA ILE A 149 -8.11 -25.26 -12.92
C ILE A 149 -6.91 -24.52 -13.51
N LEU A 150 -5.82 -24.32 -12.76
CA LEU A 150 -4.59 -23.71 -13.30
C LEU A 150 -4.08 -24.46 -14.53
N LEU A 151 -3.94 -25.80 -14.46
CA LEU A 151 -3.47 -26.60 -15.60
C LEU A 151 -4.44 -26.55 -16.78
N ASP A 152 -5.75 -26.54 -16.52
CA ASP A 152 -6.77 -26.44 -17.56
C ASP A 152 -6.72 -25.09 -18.27
N THR A 153 -6.69 -23.99 -17.52
CA THR A 153 -6.55 -22.64 -18.04
C THR A 153 -5.23 -22.47 -18.80
N TRP A 154 -4.11 -22.97 -18.26
CA TRP A 154 -2.81 -22.80 -18.92
C TRP A 154 -2.62 -23.69 -20.15
N ALA A 155 -3.26 -24.86 -20.19
CA ALA A 155 -3.36 -25.65 -21.42
C ALA A 155 -4.18 -24.91 -22.48
N GLU A 156 -5.31 -24.29 -22.08
CA GLU A 156 -6.15 -23.49 -22.97
C GLU A 156 -5.38 -22.30 -23.56
N ILE A 157 -4.65 -21.54 -22.73
CA ILE A 157 -3.78 -20.43 -23.21
C ILE A 157 -2.80 -20.92 -24.30
N ARG A 158 -2.20 -22.10 -24.13
CA ARG A 158 -1.27 -22.66 -25.13
C ARG A 158 -1.98 -23.17 -26.39
N GLU A 159 -3.17 -23.76 -26.25
CA GLU A 159 -4.02 -24.13 -27.39
C GLU A 159 -4.45 -22.91 -28.21
N GLU A 160 -4.67 -21.77 -27.55
CA GLU A 160 -4.92 -20.46 -28.16
C GLU A 160 -3.67 -19.83 -28.81
N GLY A 161 -2.48 -20.44 -28.64
CA GLY A 161 -1.20 -19.98 -29.17
C GLY A 161 -0.43 -19.00 -28.28
N GLY A 162 -0.91 -18.78 -27.04
CA GLY A 162 -0.24 -18.01 -26.00
C GLY A 162 0.87 -18.79 -25.29
N MET A 163 1.52 -18.13 -24.33
CA MET A 163 2.61 -18.70 -23.54
C MET A 163 2.22 -18.77 -22.07
N THR A 164 2.71 -19.79 -21.37
CA THR A 164 2.61 -19.91 -19.91
C THR A 164 3.92 -20.43 -19.34
N PRO A 165 4.24 -20.15 -18.06
CA PRO A 165 5.33 -20.84 -17.40
C PRO A 165 5.07 -22.36 -17.41
N TYR A 166 6.13 -23.17 -17.39
CA TYR A 166 5.99 -24.59 -17.11
C TYR A 166 5.64 -24.83 -15.63
N VAL A 167 5.30 -26.07 -15.28
CA VAL A 167 4.84 -26.47 -13.95
C VAL A 167 5.77 -27.52 -13.35
N VAL A 168 6.11 -27.33 -12.07
CA VAL A 168 6.82 -28.27 -11.21
C VAL A 168 6.03 -28.43 -9.92
N PHE A 169 5.72 -29.67 -9.50
CA PHE A 169 5.11 -29.88 -8.18
C PHE A 169 6.17 -29.87 -7.06
N HIS A 170 5.85 -29.24 -5.93
CA HIS A 170 6.65 -29.27 -4.72
C HIS A 170 5.87 -29.92 -3.58
N CYS A 171 6.35 -31.06 -3.08
CA CYS A 171 5.67 -31.90 -2.09
C CYS A 171 6.29 -31.84 -0.69
N GLY A 172 7.21 -30.91 -0.43
CA GLY A 172 7.77 -30.67 0.91
C GLY A 172 8.77 -31.74 1.38
N VAL A 173 9.11 -31.71 2.67
CA VAL A 173 10.15 -32.56 3.28
C VAL A 173 9.61 -33.83 3.95
N ASN A 174 8.30 -34.09 3.86
CA ASN A 174 7.65 -35.21 4.53
C ASN A 174 7.35 -36.35 3.56
N ALA A 175 8.09 -37.47 3.68
CA ALA A 175 7.94 -38.63 2.80
C ALA A 175 6.53 -39.25 2.76
N PRO A 176 5.84 -39.45 3.91
CA PRO A 176 4.43 -39.84 3.91
C PRO A 176 3.52 -38.91 3.08
N THR A 177 3.71 -37.59 3.18
CA THR A 177 2.94 -36.59 2.40
C THR A 177 3.15 -36.80 0.91
N MET A 178 4.41 -36.82 0.44
CA MET A 178 4.73 -37.03 -0.98
C MET A 178 4.17 -38.36 -1.50
N LYS A 179 4.32 -39.45 -0.73
CA LYS A 179 3.77 -40.76 -1.09
C LYS A 179 2.25 -40.71 -1.27
N SER A 180 1.53 -39.97 -0.41
CA SER A 180 0.08 -39.85 -0.48
C SER A 180 -0.39 -39.00 -1.67
N HIS A 181 0.35 -37.94 -2.03
CA HIS A 181 0.02 -37.04 -3.13
C HIS A 181 0.33 -37.65 -4.51
N MET A 182 1.39 -38.48 -4.59
CA MET A 182 1.96 -38.95 -5.85
C MET A 182 0.97 -39.63 -6.83
N PRO A 183 0.03 -40.50 -6.40
CA PRO A 183 -0.91 -41.11 -7.35
C PRO A 183 -1.77 -40.09 -8.11
N THR A 184 -2.22 -39.03 -7.44
CA THR A 184 -3.04 -37.96 -8.03
C THR A 184 -2.21 -37.08 -8.96
N ILE A 185 -1.01 -36.68 -8.52
CA ILE A 185 -0.08 -35.89 -9.33
C ILE A 185 0.32 -36.67 -10.58
N PHE A 186 0.69 -37.94 -10.44
CA PHE A 186 1.10 -38.79 -11.56
C PHE A 186 -0.01 -38.96 -12.61
N LYS A 187 -1.27 -39.01 -12.19
CA LYS A 187 -2.41 -39.02 -13.12
C LYS A 187 -2.48 -37.75 -13.98
N ALA A 188 -2.13 -36.58 -13.43
CA ALA A 188 -2.04 -35.35 -14.21
C ALA A 188 -0.91 -35.44 -15.24
N TYR A 189 0.28 -35.94 -14.88
CA TYR A 189 1.38 -36.16 -15.82
C TYR A 189 1.07 -37.19 -16.92
N GLN A 190 0.12 -38.09 -16.69
CA GLN A 190 -0.35 -39.05 -17.68
C GLN A 190 -1.43 -38.50 -18.61
N ASN A 191 -2.00 -37.32 -18.32
CA ASN A 191 -3.02 -36.70 -19.14
C ASN A 191 -2.38 -36.00 -20.34
N PRO A 192 -2.67 -36.42 -21.60
CA PRO A 192 -2.09 -35.82 -22.79
C PRO A 192 -2.36 -34.31 -22.93
N LYS A 193 -3.45 -33.81 -22.35
CA LYS A 193 -3.80 -32.38 -22.34
C LYS A 193 -2.69 -31.51 -21.74
N TYR A 194 -1.94 -32.04 -20.78
CA TYR A 194 -0.96 -31.27 -20.02
C TYR A 194 0.50 -31.54 -20.44
N ASN A 195 0.72 -32.35 -21.49
CA ASN A 195 2.06 -32.84 -21.85
C ASN A 195 3.11 -31.73 -22.02
N ASP A 196 2.69 -30.59 -22.56
CA ASP A 196 3.58 -29.47 -22.85
C ASP A 196 3.77 -28.55 -21.63
N LEU A 197 2.95 -28.66 -20.58
CA LEU A 197 3.04 -27.82 -19.38
C LEU A 197 4.19 -28.21 -18.45
N TRP A 198 4.82 -29.38 -18.61
CA TRP A 198 5.77 -29.90 -17.63
C TRP A 198 7.20 -29.42 -17.84
N PHE A 199 7.80 -28.84 -16.81
CA PHE A 199 9.23 -28.53 -16.84
C PHE A 199 10.05 -29.82 -16.75
N ARG A 200 11.06 -29.95 -17.62
CA ARG A 200 11.93 -31.13 -17.68
C ARG A 200 13.34 -30.80 -17.24
N TRP A 201 13.89 -31.61 -16.35
CA TRP A 201 15.28 -31.55 -15.89
C TRP A 201 15.93 -32.92 -16.12
N GLU A 202 17.15 -32.95 -16.68
CA GLU A 202 17.85 -34.21 -17.00
C GLU A 202 17.01 -35.16 -17.90
N GLY A 203 16.19 -34.58 -18.79
CA GLY A 203 15.35 -35.31 -19.75
C GLY A 203 14.00 -35.81 -19.22
N LYS A 204 13.74 -35.73 -17.91
CA LYS A 204 12.49 -36.18 -17.28
C LYS A 204 11.75 -35.01 -16.60
N PRO A 205 10.44 -35.10 -16.37
CA PRO A 205 9.73 -34.10 -15.58
C PRO A 205 10.33 -33.95 -14.18
N LEU A 206 10.52 -32.72 -13.72
CA LEU A 206 11.04 -32.43 -12.38
C LEU A 206 9.92 -32.46 -11.34
N ILE A 207 10.19 -33.04 -10.17
CA ILE A 207 9.35 -32.90 -8.97
C ILE A 207 10.23 -32.75 -7.73
N LEU A 208 9.80 -31.91 -6.79
CA LEU A 208 10.51 -31.67 -5.53
C LEU A 208 9.82 -32.37 -4.36
N GLY A 209 10.60 -33.01 -3.49
CA GLY A 209 10.11 -33.51 -2.21
C GLY A 209 10.91 -34.70 -1.66
N ASP A 210 10.58 -35.15 -0.45
CA ASP A 210 11.17 -36.36 0.13
C ASP A 210 10.57 -37.63 -0.52
N TYR A 211 11.36 -38.23 -1.42
CA TYR A 211 10.95 -39.36 -2.25
C TYR A 211 11.34 -40.72 -1.67
N THR A 212 11.84 -40.79 -0.43
CA THR A 212 12.37 -42.03 0.18
C THR A 212 11.34 -43.16 0.30
N MET A 213 10.04 -42.83 0.27
CA MET A 213 8.93 -43.81 0.35
C MET A 213 8.20 -44.06 -0.98
N LEU A 214 8.68 -43.50 -2.10
CA LEU A 214 8.06 -43.69 -3.41
C LEU A 214 8.36 -45.06 -4.03
N GLU A 215 7.41 -45.57 -4.81
CA GLU A 215 7.59 -46.77 -5.62
C GLU A 215 8.54 -46.53 -6.81
N GLN A 216 9.28 -47.57 -7.23
CA GLN A 216 10.27 -47.50 -8.32
C GLN A 216 9.74 -46.88 -9.61
N LYS A 217 8.47 -47.13 -9.96
CA LYS A 217 7.86 -46.58 -11.18
C LYS A 217 7.85 -45.04 -11.21
N TYR A 218 7.77 -44.39 -10.03
CA TYR A 218 7.84 -42.93 -9.92
C TYR A 218 9.28 -42.44 -10.01
N LEU A 219 10.21 -43.15 -9.34
CA LEU A 219 11.65 -42.88 -9.42
C LEU A 219 12.19 -42.98 -10.86
N ASP A 220 11.64 -43.90 -11.65
CA ASP A 220 12.01 -44.09 -13.05
C ASP A 220 11.43 -42.98 -13.96
N PHE A 221 10.27 -42.42 -13.61
CA PHE A 221 9.57 -41.44 -14.43
C PHE A 221 10.05 -40.00 -14.20
N PHE A 222 10.35 -39.63 -12.96
CA PHE A 222 10.69 -38.25 -12.59
C PHE A 222 12.20 -38.04 -12.42
N THR A 223 12.62 -36.78 -12.60
CA THR A 223 13.84 -36.27 -11.97
C THR A 223 13.46 -35.71 -10.60
N LEU A 224 14.16 -36.16 -9.56
CA LEU A 224 13.81 -35.91 -8.16
C LEU A 224 14.89 -35.07 -7.48
N ARG A 225 14.47 -34.08 -6.70
CA ARG A 225 15.32 -33.35 -5.75
C ARG A 225 14.57 -33.22 -4.43
N GLU A 226 15.26 -33.45 -3.32
CA GLU A 226 14.73 -33.08 -2.01
C GLU A 226 14.63 -31.55 -1.92
N SER A 227 13.64 -31.03 -1.19
CA SER A 227 13.52 -29.58 -1.02
C SER A 227 12.95 -29.21 0.35
N TRP A 228 13.62 -28.26 1.01
CA TRP A 228 13.18 -27.66 2.25
C TRP A 228 13.81 -26.27 2.45
N ALA A 229 13.75 -25.78 3.68
CA ALA A 229 14.07 -24.45 4.12
C ALA A 229 15.39 -24.35 4.90
N PHE A 230 16.00 -23.18 4.79
CA PHE A 230 17.13 -22.66 5.58
C PHE A 230 18.50 -23.28 5.25
N ASN A 231 19.57 -22.47 5.36
CA ASN A 231 20.93 -22.84 4.94
C ASN A 231 21.43 -24.13 5.60
N GLY A 232 21.09 -24.35 6.88
CA GLY A 232 21.54 -25.52 7.63
C GLY A 232 20.98 -26.85 7.13
N TRP A 233 19.82 -26.85 6.44
CA TRP A 233 19.21 -28.07 5.92
C TRP A 233 19.87 -28.57 4.63
N THR A 234 20.34 -27.66 3.78
CA THR A 234 20.94 -27.97 2.49
C THR A 234 22.17 -28.89 2.65
N GLY A 235 22.96 -28.70 3.70
CA GLY A 235 24.13 -29.56 3.98
C GLY A 235 25.17 -29.47 2.86
N ASP A 236 25.52 -30.62 2.25
CA ASP A 236 26.43 -30.65 1.08
C ASP A 236 25.73 -30.30 -0.26
N GLY A 237 24.41 -30.08 -0.24
CA GLY A 237 23.58 -29.70 -1.37
C GLY A 237 23.28 -30.83 -2.36
N LYS A 238 23.84 -32.02 -2.21
CA LYS A 238 23.67 -33.09 -3.22
C LYS A 238 22.24 -33.62 -3.27
N GLY A 239 21.64 -33.57 -4.46
CA GLY A 239 20.25 -34.00 -4.67
C GLY A 239 19.21 -33.09 -4.04
N LYS A 240 19.58 -31.86 -3.65
CA LYS A 240 18.75 -30.96 -2.85
C LYS A 240 18.62 -29.59 -3.49
N TRP A 241 17.41 -29.05 -3.56
CA TRP A 241 17.12 -27.69 -4.00
C TRP A 241 16.36 -26.93 -2.90
N PRO A 242 16.99 -26.04 -2.12
CA PRO A 242 16.30 -25.28 -1.07
C PRO A 242 15.27 -24.28 -1.63
N TRP A 243 14.19 -24.04 -0.89
CA TRP A 243 13.14 -23.06 -1.24
C TRP A 243 13.15 -21.77 -0.40
N ILE A 244 13.99 -21.71 0.64
CA ILE A 244 14.30 -20.48 1.39
C ILE A 244 15.72 -20.59 1.98
N ALA A 245 16.50 -19.52 1.90
CA ALA A 245 17.86 -19.44 2.45
C ALA A 245 18.23 -17.97 2.70
N GLU A 246 19.07 -17.71 3.69
CA GLU A 246 19.64 -16.39 3.97
C GLU A 246 21.01 -16.24 3.29
N VAL A 247 21.44 -15.00 3.04
CA VAL A 247 22.75 -14.70 2.44
C VAL A 247 23.89 -15.06 3.43
N PRO A 248 24.99 -15.72 3.01
CA PRO A 248 25.18 -16.34 1.69
C PRO A 248 24.38 -17.64 1.57
N GLN A 249 23.57 -17.74 0.51
CA GLN A 249 22.71 -18.89 0.27
C GLN A 249 23.54 -20.09 -0.16
N GLU A 250 23.34 -21.23 0.50
CA GLU A 250 23.97 -22.49 0.11
C GLU A 250 23.28 -23.05 -1.14
N PRO A 251 24.02 -23.34 -2.23
CA PRO A 251 23.41 -23.80 -3.47
C PRO A 251 22.99 -25.27 -3.40
N GLY A 252 21.90 -25.58 -4.10
CA GLY A 252 21.51 -26.94 -4.44
C GLY A 252 22.39 -27.53 -5.54
N ARG A 253 22.65 -28.83 -5.46
CA ARG A 253 23.56 -29.55 -6.36
C ARG A 253 22.95 -30.83 -6.91
N SER A 254 23.43 -31.25 -8.07
CA SER A 254 23.20 -32.61 -8.56
C SER A 254 23.84 -33.64 -7.62
N PHE A 255 23.50 -34.92 -7.79
CA PHE A 255 24.14 -36.00 -7.02
C PHE A 255 25.66 -36.08 -7.25
N ASP A 256 26.13 -35.65 -8.43
CA ASP A 256 27.56 -35.56 -8.77
C ASP A 256 28.24 -34.30 -8.21
N GLY A 257 27.49 -33.43 -7.51
CA GLY A 257 28.02 -32.23 -6.86
C GLY A 257 28.10 -30.98 -7.74
N VAL A 258 27.55 -31.02 -8.95
CA VAL A 258 27.45 -29.85 -9.85
C VAL A 258 26.42 -28.88 -9.28
N ILE A 259 26.74 -27.59 -9.25
CA ILE A 259 25.80 -26.55 -8.81
C ILE A 259 24.64 -26.48 -9.80
N GLU A 260 23.43 -26.63 -9.29
CA GLU A 260 22.20 -26.58 -10.09
C GLU A 260 21.38 -25.34 -9.75
N GLN A 261 21.02 -25.17 -8.48
CA GLN A 261 20.00 -24.21 -8.07
C GLN A 261 20.46 -23.32 -6.91
N ILE A 262 19.96 -22.08 -6.86
CA ILE A 262 20.00 -21.21 -5.69
C ILE A 262 18.64 -20.57 -5.48
N VAL A 263 18.31 -20.23 -4.25
CA VAL A 263 17.07 -19.54 -3.91
C VAL A 263 17.32 -18.05 -3.64
N VAL A 264 16.33 -17.22 -3.97
CA VAL A 264 16.28 -15.79 -3.64
C VAL A 264 15.00 -15.43 -2.91
N CYS A 265 15.14 -14.78 -1.76
CA CYS A 265 14.02 -14.33 -0.92
C CYS A 265 13.92 -12.80 -0.96
N ALA A 266 12.73 -12.25 -1.17
CA ALA A 266 12.51 -10.81 -1.11
C ALA A 266 12.39 -10.29 0.35
N GLY A 267 11.95 -11.16 1.25
CA GLY A 267 11.84 -10.96 2.69
C GLY A 267 11.78 -12.31 3.41
N TYR A 268 11.62 -12.31 4.74
CA TYR A 268 11.53 -13.53 5.55
C TYR A 268 10.36 -13.43 6.55
N HIS A 269 10.51 -14.05 7.72
CA HIS A 269 9.44 -14.29 8.68
C HIS A 269 9.46 -13.30 9.84
N SER A 270 8.28 -12.94 10.34
CA SER A 270 8.12 -12.05 11.50
C SER A 270 8.81 -12.59 12.76
N ASN A 271 8.77 -13.90 12.99
CA ASN A 271 9.37 -14.57 14.15
C ASN A 271 10.91 -14.62 14.09
N SER A 272 11.49 -14.55 12.89
CA SER A 272 12.93 -14.38 12.70
C SER A 272 13.36 -12.92 12.91
N SER A 273 12.40 -11.98 12.96
CA SER A 273 12.63 -10.53 12.96
C SER A 273 13.49 -10.07 11.78
N LYS A 274 13.33 -10.71 10.61
CA LYS A 274 14.01 -10.35 9.36
C LYS A 274 12.96 -10.18 8.26
N GLY A 275 12.93 -9.01 7.64
CA GLY A 275 11.99 -8.66 6.59
C GLY A 275 12.68 -8.25 5.30
N ARG A 276 11.95 -7.52 4.44
CA ARG A 276 12.42 -7.03 3.14
C ARG A 276 13.55 -6.00 3.22
N SER A 277 13.65 -5.34 4.36
CA SER A 277 14.70 -4.36 4.65
C SER A 277 15.92 -5.00 5.34
N PHE A 278 15.90 -6.30 5.64
CA PHE A 278 17.02 -7.01 6.24
C PHE A 278 18.23 -7.03 5.29
N SER A 279 19.35 -6.46 5.72
CA SER A 279 20.59 -6.49 4.96
C SER A 279 21.82 -6.44 5.84
N LYS A 280 22.92 -7.06 5.41
CA LYS A 280 24.20 -7.08 6.16
C LYS A 280 24.00 -7.53 7.60
N GLU A 281 23.24 -8.61 7.78
CA GLU A 281 22.90 -9.22 9.07
C GLU A 281 22.12 -8.31 10.04
N LYS A 282 21.48 -7.24 9.53
CA LYS A 282 20.74 -6.29 10.36
C LYS A 282 19.35 -6.00 9.78
N GLN A 283 18.36 -6.10 10.66
CA GLN A 283 17.01 -5.60 10.41
C GLN A 283 16.94 -4.15 10.89
N PRO A 284 16.63 -3.16 10.03
CA PRO A 284 16.30 -1.83 10.51
C PRO A 284 15.02 -1.87 11.35
N LEU A 285 15.00 -1.08 12.42
CA LEU A 285 13.85 -0.96 13.33
C LEU A 285 13.50 0.51 13.52
N THR A 286 12.22 0.78 13.61
CA THR A 286 11.64 2.12 13.84
C THR A 286 11.79 2.56 15.31
N GLY A 287 12.06 1.61 16.20
CA GLY A 287 12.01 1.79 17.66
C GLY A 287 10.59 1.78 18.24
N ARG A 288 9.56 1.52 17.41
CA ARG A 288 8.15 1.52 17.80
C ARG A 288 7.60 0.12 17.93
N LEU A 289 6.45 -0.03 18.59
CA LEU A 289 5.67 -1.28 18.64
C LEU A 289 4.76 -1.43 17.41
N ASP A 290 5.29 -1.15 16.23
CA ASP A 290 4.54 -1.06 14.97
C ASP A 290 4.86 -2.19 14.00
N PHE A 291 5.55 -3.23 14.47
CA PHE A 291 5.92 -4.40 13.67
C PHE A 291 6.57 -4.08 12.31
N GLY A 292 7.29 -2.96 12.20
CA GLY A 292 7.95 -2.56 10.96
C GLY A 292 7.02 -1.97 9.88
N PHE A 293 5.74 -1.72 10.17
CA PHE A 293 4.82 -1.08 9.22
C PHE A 293 5.30 0.30 8.75
N SER A 294 6.03 1.03 9.60
CA SER A 294 6.52 2.37 9.27
C SER A 294 7.98 2.44 8.80
N LEU A 295 8.54 1.32 8.31
CA LEU A 295 9.87 1.30 7.71
C LEU A 295 9.85 1.86 6.28
N ASP A 296 10.71 2.85 6.04
CA ASP A 296 10.82 3.57 4.76
C ASP A 296 11.54 2.80 3.65
N ASP A 297 12.15 1.68 4.01
CA ASP A 297 12.97 0.89 3.10
C ASP A 297 12.24 -0.36 2.58
N THR A 298 11.03 -0.62 3.09
CA THR A 298 10.22 -1.82 2.82
C THR A 298 9.97 -2.04 1.33
N ASP A 299 9.79 -0.96 0.56
CA ASP A 299 9.46 -0.99 -0.86
C ASP A 299 10.69 -0.98 -1.79
N LYS A 300 11.91 -0.81 -1.24
CA LYS A 300 13.15 -0.65 -2.03
C LYS A 300 13.80 -1.96 -2.45
N GLY A 301 13.38 -3.09 -1.86
CA GLY A 301 13.88 -4.43 -2.16
C GLY A 301 15.37 -4.63 -1.86
N ILE A 302 15.79 -4.20 -0.68
CA ILE A 302 17.18 -4.26 -0.23
C ILE A 302 17.64 -5.70 0.02
N ALA A 303 16.85 -6.50 0.75
CA ALA A 303 17.15 -7.91 0.99
C ALA A 303 17.21 -8.69 -0.32
N PHE A 304 16.28 -8.38 -1.25
CA PHE A 304 16.21 -9.00 -2.55
C PHE A 304 17.47 -8.70 -3.41
N ASP A 305 17.94 -7.46 -3.43
CA ASP A 305 19.19 -7.08 -4.11
C ASP A 305 20.41 -7.82 -3.54
N GLU A 306 20.51 -7.96 -2.21
CA GLU A 306 21.60 -8.68 -1.57
C GLU A 306 21.60 -10.18 -1.94
N GLN A 307 20.42 -10.79 -1.98
CA GLN A 307 20.21 -12.17 -2.41
C GLN A 307 20.68 -12.38 -3.87
N TRP A 308 20.27 -11.51 -4.80
CA TRP A 308 20.69 -11.59 -6.20
C TRP A 308 22.19 -11.38 -6.43
N LYS A 309 22.85 -10.55 -5.62
CA LYS A 309 24.32 -10.41 -5.67
C LYS A 309 25.04 -11.73 -5.40
N GLN A 310 24.48 -12.61 -4.58
CA GLN A 310 25.05 -13.95 -4.39
C GLN A 310 24.81 -14.84 -5.61
N VAL A 311 23.62 -14.77 -6.23
CA VAL A 311 23.32 -15.50 -7.47
C VAL A 311 24.39 -15.24 -8.53
N PHE A 312 24.76 -13.98 -8.76
CA PHE A 312 25.78 -13.62 -9.76
C PHE A 312 27.20 -14.09 -9.40
N LYS A 313 27.49 -14.32 -8.12
CA LYS A 313 28.78 -14.89 -7.68
C LYS A 313 28.82 -16.41 -7.84
N VAL A 314 27.70 -17.08 -7.58
CA VAL A 314 27.57 -18.54 -7.63
C VAL A 314 27.38 -19.03 -9.07
N ASP A 315 26.70 -18.25 -9.91
CA ASP A 315 26.36 -18.55 -11.30
C ASP A 315 25.63 -19.90 -11.52
N PRO A 316 24.52 -20.15 -10.81
CA PRO A 316 23.78 -21.43 -10.90
C PRO A 316 23.05 -21.56 -12.24
N LYS A 317 22.54 -22.75 -12.55
CA LYS A 317 21.67 -22.96 -13.72
C LYS A 317 20.23 -22.53 -13.47
N VAL A 318 19.75 -22.69 -12.24
CA VAL A 318 18.37 -22.43 -11.83
C VAL A 318 18.36 -21.43 -10.67
N VAL A 319 17.45 -20.46 -10.72
CA VAL A 319 17.10 -19.62 -9.57
C VAL A 319 15.66 -19.93 -9.16
N MET A 320 15.40 -20.11 -7.88
CA MET A 320 14.04 -20.15 -7.32
C MET A 320 13.76 -18.83 -6.60
N ILE A 321 12.66 -18.17 -6.93
CA ILE A 321 12.15 -17.00 -6.22
C ILE A 321 11.06 -17.44 -5.24
N THR A 322 11.14 -17.01 -3.97
CA THR A 322 10.41 -17.65 -2.85
C THR A 322 8.92 -17.31 -2.73
N GLY A 323 8.33 -16.38 -3.49
CA GLY A 323 6.87 -16.22 -3.39
C GLY A 323 6.16 -15.43 -4.46
N TRP A 324 5.02 -15.98 -4.89
CA TRP A 324 3.98 -15.34 -5.68
C TRP A 324 2.62 -15.85 -5.22
N ASN A 325 1.67 -14.95 -4.94
CA ASN A 325 0.32 -15.26 -4.48
C ASN A 325 0.21 -15.90 -3.07
N GLU A 326 1.17 -15.67 -2.18
CA GLU A 326 1.07 -16.05 -0.77
C GLU A 326 0.52 -14.90 0.09
N TRP A 327 -0.79 -14.71 0.06
CA TRP A 327 -1.43 -13.58 0.76
C TRP A 327 -1.88 -13.88 2.19
N THR A 328 -2.00 -15.16 2.55
CA THR A 328 -2.47 -15.60 3.87
C THR A 328 -1.32 -15.97 4.79
N MET A 329 -1.65 -16.18 6.06
CA MET A 329 -0.70 -16.62 7.06
C MET A 329 -1.34 -17.61 8.03
N GLY A 330 -0.57 -18.62 8.41
CA GLY A 330 -0.95 -19.50 9.50
C GLY A 330 -0.88 -18.78 10.86
N ARG A 331 -1.87 -19.05 11.72
CA ARG A 331 -1.92 -18.58 13.11
C ARG A 331 -1.66 -19.77 14.04
N TRP A 332 -0.56 -19.72 14.79
CA TRP A 332 -0.09 -20.83 15.63
C TRP A 332 0.21 -20.38 17.06
N GLU A 333 0.37 -21.32 17.99
CA GLU A 333 0.97 -21.00 19.30
C GLU A 333 2.46 -20.67 19.13
N ASN A 334 2.96 -19.70 19.88
CA ASN A 334 4.37 -19.28 19.83
C ASN A 334 5.29 -20.32 20.48
N ALA A 335 6.56 -20.30 20.09
CA ALA A 335 7.55 -21.29 20.52
C ALA A 335 8.01 -21.12 21.99
N GLY A 336 7.66 -20.01 22.64
CA GLY A 336 7.95 -19.78 24.06
C GLY A 336 8.00 -18.31 24.46
N LEU A 337 8.03 -18.05 25.77
CA LEU A 337 8.17 -16.70 26.34
C LEU A 337 9.51 -16.07 25.94
N GLY A 338 9.52 -14.76 25.69
CA GLY A 338 10.72 -14.03 25.28
C GLY A 338 11.00 -14.05 23.78
N GLN A 339 10.19 -14.73 22.96
CA GLN A 339 10.28 -14.64 21.49
C GLN A 339 10.01 -13.20 21.04
N LYS A 340 10.84 -12.71 20.11
CA LYS A 340 10.72 -11.39 19.51
C LYS A 340 9.99 -11.48 18.17
N ILE A 341 8.88 -10.76 18.02
CA ILE A 341 8.07 -10.71 16.80
C ILE A 341 8.36 -9.38 16.08
N SER A 342 8.66 -9.47 14.79
CA SER A 342 8.89 -8.33 13.89
C SER A 342 9.93 -7.33 14.39
N GLY A 343 10.87 -7.78 15.23
CA GLY A 343 11.89 -6.93 15.84
C GLY A 343 11.37 -5.85 16.78
N THR A 344 10.07 -5.80 17.08
CA THR A 344 9.44 -4.73 17.87
C THR A 344 8.86 -5.25 19.19
N TYR A 345 8.27 -6.46 19.18
CA TYR A 345 7.50 -6.96 20.31
C TYR A 345 8.10 -8.22 20.95
N ILE A 346 8.06 -8.32 22.28
CA ILE A 346 8.56 -9.48 23.04
C ILE A 346 7.41 -10.11 23.81
N LEU A 347 7.16 -11.40 23.56
CA LEU A 347 6.10 -12.17 24.23
C LEU A 347 6.37 -12.33 25.73
N THR A 348 5.33 -12.14 26.54
CA THR A 348 5.37 -12.35 28.01
C THR A 348 4.33 -13.38 28.47
N GLU A 349 4.47 -13.85 29.73
CA GLU A 349 3.75 -15.00 30.31
C GLU A 349 2.21 -14.95 30.25
N ASN A 350 1.62 -13.79 30.00
CA ASN A 350 0.17 -13.57 30.02
C ASN A 350 -0.38 -12.97 28.71
N ASP A 351 0.43 -12.95 27.67
CA ASP A 351 0.15 -12.28 26.42
C ASP A 351 -0.78 -13.09 25.51
N LEU A 352 -1.81 -12.45 24.94
CA LEU A 352 -2.68 -13.11 23.97
C LEU A 352 -1.99 -13.43 22.66
N MET A 353 -1.00 -12.61 22.30
CA MET A 353 -0.18 -12.91 21.13
C MET A 353 0.51 -14.25 21.26
N PHE A 354 0.66 -14.82 22.47
CA PHE A 354 1.23 -16.14 22.66
C PHE A 354 0.50 -17.22 21.85
N MET A 355 -0.83 -17.13 21.69
CA MET A 355 -1.60 -18.05 20.85
C MET A 355 -1.68 -17.64 19.37
N ASN A 356 -1.08 -16.51 19.00
CA ASN A 356 -1.23 -15.84 17.69
C ASN A 356 0.12 -15.54 17.04
N ASN A 357 0.92 -16.58 16.83
CA ASN A 357 2.16 -16.54 16.06
C ASN A 357 1.86 -16.56 14.56
N TYR A 358 2.34 -15.55 13.84
CA TYR A 358 2.13 -15.38 12.41
C TYR A 358 3.46 -15.54 11.68
N VAL A 359 3.74 -16.74 11.20
CA VAL A 359 5.10 -17.13 10.79
C VAL A 359 5.42 -16.71 9.35
N ASP A 360 4.61 -17.14 8.38
CA ASP A 360 4.97 -17.16 6.96
C ASP A 360 4.99 -15.78 6.30
N CYS A 361 3.85 -15.10 6.31
CA CYS A 361 3.68 -13.72 5.91
C CYS A 361 2.98 -12.99 7.07
N PHE A 362 3.36 -11.75 7.37
CA PHE A 362 2.76 -11.00 8.48
C PHE A 362 2.31 -9.61 8.04
N ASN A 363 3.19 -8.85 7.38
CA ASN A 363 2.85 -7.57 6.81
C ASN A 363 3.75 -7.25 5.60
N VAL A 364 3.67 -6.02 5.10
CA VAL A 364 4.49 -5.55 3.97
C VAL A 364 5.99 -5.73 4.18
N GLU A 365 6.51 -5.65 5.41
CA GLU A 365 7.95 -5.84 5.70
C GLU A 365 8.29 -7.32 5.91
N TYR A 366 7.45 -8.06 6.63
CA TYR A 366 7.67 -9.46 6.98
C TYR A 366 6.82 -10.38 6.11
N SER A 367 7.03 -10.28 4.80
CA SER A 367 6.46 -11.16 3.78
C SER A 367 7.51 -11.39 2.69
N ARG A 368 7.51 -12.60 2.13
CA ARG A 368 8.43 -13.00 1.04
C ARG A 368 7.78 -12.92 -0.34
N ASP A 369 6.47 -12.69 -0.39
CA ASP A 369 5.69 -12.61 -1.61
C ASP A 369 6.01 -11.35 -2.43
N ILE A 370 5.99 -11.41 -3.75
CA ILE A 370 6.31 -10.24 -4.60
C ILE A 370 5.25 -9.95 -5.65
N GLU A 371 4.05 -10.51 -5.51
CA GLU A 371 2.91 -10.14 -6.33
C GLU A 371 2.52 -8.67 -6.09
N PRO A 372 2.14 -7.91 -7.14
CA PRO A 372 1.72 -6.53 -6.98
C PRO A 372 0.53 -6.33 -6.02
N MET A 373 0.57 -5.21 -5.30
CA MET A 373 -0.41 -4.90 -4.26
C MET A 373 -0.99 -3.49 -4.38
N ASN A 374 -2.16 -3.28 -3.78
CA ASN A 374 -2.73 -1.94 -3.67
C ASN A 374 -2.01 -1.12 -2.60
N GLY A 375 -1.48 0.05 -2.97
CA GLY A 375 -0.67 0.89 -2.09
C GLY A 375 0.70 0.27 -1.75
N PHE A 376 1.35 0.76 -0.69
CA PHE A 376 2.66 0.27 -0.21
C PHE A 376 3.71 0.13 -1.33
N HIS A 377 4.15 -1.10 -1.65
CA HIS A 377 5.20 -1.33 -2.65
C HIS A 377 4.68 -1.46 -4.09
N GLY A 378 3.36 -1.41 -4.32
CA GLY A 378 2.77 -1.47 -5.66
C GLY A 378 3.31 -2.65 -6.47
N ASP A 379 3.91 -2.34 -7.62
CA ASP A 379 4.55 -3.27 -8.54
C ASP A 379 6.10 -3.21 -8.52
N ASN A 380 6.71 -2.55 -7.53
CA ASN A 380 8.16 -2.35 -7.47
C ASN A 380 8.95 -3.67 -7.47
N TYR A 381 8.48 -4.67 -6.73
CA TYR A 381 9.16 -5.98 -6.67
C TYR A 381 9.02 -6.78 -7.97
N TYR A 382 7.91 -6.62 -8.70
CA TYR A 382 7.67 -7.27 -9.99
C TYR A 382 8.71 -6.81 -11.04
N TYR A 383 8.92 -5.49 -11.18
CA TYR A 383 9.94 -4.96 -12.09
C TYR A 383 11.36 -5.17 -11.60
N GLN A 384 11.60 -5.19 -10.29
CA GLN A 384 12.89 -5.57 -9.74
C GLN A 384 13.23 -7.03 -10.07
N MET A 385 12.26 -7.94 -9.97
CA MET A 385 12.39 -9.34 -10.39
C MET A 385 12.75 -9.42 -11.88
N ALA A 386 11.96 -8.79 -12.77
CA ALA A 386 12.22 -8.77 -14.21
C ALA A 386 13.64 -8.22 -14.53
N SER A 387 14.08 -7.18 -13.82
CA SER A 387 15.43 -6.62 -13.95
C SER A 387 16.53 -7.64 -13.66
N TYR A 388 16.41 -8.41 -12.57
CA TYR A 388 17.42 -9.41 -12.22
C TYR A 388 17.35 -10.65 -13.10
N ILE A 389 16.16 -11.07 -13.52
CA ILE A 389 15.99 -12.17 -14.48
C ILE A 389 16.75 -11.85 -15.77
N ARG A 390 16.61 -10.64 -16.31
CA ARG A 390 17.37 -10.20 -17.49
C ARG A 390 18.88 -10.14 -17.25
N LYS A 391 19.34 -9.71 -16.07
CA LYS A 391 20.78 -9.75 -15.71
C LYS A 391 21.32 -11.18 -15.62
N PHE A 392 20.50 -12.13 -15.19
CA PHE A 392 20.87 -13.53 -15.04
C PHE A 392 20.88 -14.26 -16.39
N LYS A 393 19.75 -14.20 -17.11
CA LYS A 393 19.50 -14.90 -18.37
C LYS A 393 20.04 -14.18 -19.60
N GLY A 394 20.36 -12.88 -19.52
CA GLY A 394 20.53 -12.03 -20.71
C GLY A 394 19.18 -11.61 -21.29
N ALA A 395 19.21 -10.83 -22.36
CA ALA A 395 18.02 -10.36 -23.08
C ALA A 395 18.31 -10.28 -24.58
N ARG A 396 17.29 -10.41 -25.43
CA ARG A 396 17.45 -10.23 -26.88
C ARG A 396 17.70 -8.76 -27.25
N PRO A 397 18.46 -8.48 -28.33
CA PRO A 397 18.57 -7.14 -28.88
C PRO A 397 17.20 -6.58 -29.25
N ILE A 398 16.99 -5.28 -29.01
CA ILE A 398 15.77 -4.60 -29.42
C ILE A 398 15.74 -4.56 -30.96
N PRO A 399 14.66 -5.05 -31.60
CA PRO A 399 14.60 -5.12 -33.05
C PRO A 399 14.55 -3.72 -33.69
N MET A 400 15.30 -3.54 -34.78
CA MET A 400 15.31 -2.28 -35.55
C MET A 400 14.08 -2.17 -36.44
N GLY A 401 13.53 -0.97 -36.56
CA GLY A 401 12.45 -0.60 -37.47
C GLY A 401 12.93 -0.59 -38.92
N THR A 402 12.57 -1.62 -39.69
CA THR A 402 12.97 -1.81 -41.09
C THR A 402 11.86 -1.45 -42.05
N GLY A 403 12.22 -0.98 -43.25
CA GLY A 403 11.24 -0.78 -44.34
C GLY A 403 10.33 0.45 -44.19
N SER A 404 10.65 1.37 -43.27
CA SER A 404 9.94 2.65 -43.11
C SER A 404 9.74 3.39 -44.43
N LYS A 405 8.53 3.90 -44.64
CA LYS A 405 8.13 4.69 -45.82
C LYS A 405 6.88 5.52 -45.54
N VAL A 406 6.60 6.49 -46.42
CA VAL A 406 5.38 7.30 -46.40
C VAL A 406 4.16 6.46 -46.75
N ILE A 407 3.07 6.62 -45.99
CA ILE A 407 1.79 5.95 -46.24
C ILE A 407 0.83 6.98 -46.87
N ASN A 408 0.60 6.88 -48.19
CA ASN A 408 -0.21 7.87 -48.92
C ASN A 408 -1.73 7.69 -48.72
N ASP A 409 -2.18 6.45 -48.49
CA ASP A 409 -3.57 6.12 -48.16
C ASP A 409 -3.58 5.27 -46.90
N LEU A 410 -4.13 5.79 -45.80
CA LEU A 410 -4.19 5.09 -44.51
C LEU A 410 -5.08 3.83 -44.56
N LYS A 411 -5.86 3.62 -45.63
CA LYS A 411 -6.64 2.40 -45.87
C LYS A 411 -5.88 1.31 -46.62
N ASP A 412 -4.74 1.63 -47.23
CA ASP A 412 -3.92 0.64 -47.95
C ASP A 412 -3.05 -0.16 -46.96
N LEU A 413 -3.55 -1.31 -46.55
CA LEU A 413 -2.83 -2.20 -45.62
C LEU A 413 -1.65 -2.94 -46.28
N SER A 414 -1.61 -3.06 -47.62
CA SER A 414 -0.57 -3.84 -48.32
C SER A 414 0.84 -3.25 -48.15
N VAL A 415 0.92 -1.95 -47.86
CA VAL A 415 2.18 -1.24 -47.63
C VAL A 415 2.91 -1.78 -46.39
N TRP A 416 2.16 -2.27 -45.40
CA TRP A 416 2.66 -2.77 -44.11
C TRP A 416 3.30 -4.16 -44.18
N ASP A 417 3.15 -4.90 -45.30
CA ASP A 417 3.77 -6.22 -45.51
C ASP A 417 5.30 -6.15 -45.53
N SER A 418 5.85 -4.97 -45.85
CA SER A 418 7.29 -4.73 -45.93
C SER A 418 7.85 -3.88 -44.77
N ILE A 419 7.00 -3.53 -43.80
CA ILE A 419 7.36 -2.73 -42.63
C ILE A 419 7.44 -3.66 -41.41
N GLY A 420 8.50 -3.53 -40.63
CA GLY A 420 8.71 -4.29 -39.41
C GLY A 420 9.49 -3.51 -38.36
N PRO A 421 9.67 -4.05 -37.15
CA PRO A 421 9.15 -5.34 -36.70
C PRO A 421 7.66 -5.30 -36.37
N GLU A 422 7.08 -6.46 -36.07
CA GLU A 422 5.79 -6.56 -35.39
C GLU A 422 6.06 -6.52 -33.88
N PHE A 423 5.57 -5.48 -33.21
CA PHE A 423 5.61 -5.36 -31.75
C PHE A 423 4.41 -6.12 -31.19
N TYR A 424 4.63 -7.34 -30.72
CA TYR A 424 3.58 -8.24 -30.25
C TYR A 424 3.15 -7.96 -28.82
N ASP A 425 1.88 -8.24 -28.57
CA ASP A 425 1.31 -8.31 -27.24
C ASP A 425 0.67 -9.69 -26.98
N THR A 426 0.17 -9.90 -25.76
CA THR A 426 -0.47 -11.13 -25.32
C THR A 426 -1.87 -11.23 -25.91
N LYS A 427 -2.14 -12.27 -26.70
CA LYS A 427 -3.49 -12.54 -27.21
C LYS A 427 -4.42 -13.02 -26.10
N ASN A 428 -5.71 -12.73 -26.27
CA ASN A 428 -6.83 -13.15 -25.44
C ASN A 428 -6.73 -12.73 -23.97
N ASP A 429 -6.03 -11.63 -23.69
CA ASP A 429 -5.86 -11.09 -22.34
C ASP A 429 -6.94 -10.06 -21.94
N ILE A 430 -7.92 -9.83 -22.82
CA ILE A 430 -9.16 -9.08 -22.61
C ILE A 430 -10.26 -9.88 -21.90
N ALA A 431 -9.92 -11.04 -21.33
CA ALA A 431 -10.89 -11.90 -20.66
C ALA A 431 -11.70 -11.12 -19.60
N HIS A 432 -13.01 -11.30 -19.59
CA HIS A 432 -13.87 -10.73 -18.56
C HIS A 432 -13.76 -11.52 -17.26
N ARG A 433 -13.98 -10.84 -16.15
CA ARG A 433 -13.98 -11.43 -14.81
C ARG A 433 -15.37 -11.36 -14.21
N ASP A 434 -15.81 -12.47 -13.64
CA ASP A 434 -17.01 -12.59 -12.84
C ASP A 434 -16.75 -13.70 -11.80
N HIS A 435 -16.26 -13.32 -10.62
CA HIS A 435 -15.86 -14.30 -9.62
C HIS A 435 -16.00 -13.78 -8.18
N PRO A 436 -16.48 -14.59 -7.23
CA PRO A 436 -16.50 -14.20 -5.82
C PRO A 436 -15.08 -14.14 -5.25
N SER A 437 -14.86 -13.20 -4.34
CA SER A 437 -13.68 -13.16 -3.48
C SER A 437 -13.58 -14.40 -2.57
N VAL A 438 -12.39 -14.64 -2.06
CA VAL A 438 -12.18 -15.51 -0.90
C VAL A 438 -13.04 -15.04 0.27
N CYS A 439 -13.53 -15.97 1.09
CA CYS A 439 -14.53 -15.74 2.13
C CYS A 439 -15.90 -15.21 1.63
N GLY A 440 -16.11 -15.05 0.32
CA GLY A 440 -17.41 -14.66 -0.25
C GLY A 440 -17.90 -13.26 0.16
N LEU A 441 -16.98 -12.35 0.49
CA LEU A 441 -17.30 -11.01 1.00
C LEU A 441 -17.62 -10.00 -0.10
N PHE A 442 -16.85 -10.09 -1.18
CA PHE A 442 -16.95 -9.27 -2.38
C PHE A 442 -17.22 -10.15 -3.60
N HIS A 443 -17.75 -9.54 -4.64
CA HIS A 443 -17.94 -10.13 -5.96
C HIS A 443 -17.21 -9.25 -6.97
N TYR A 444 -16.26 -9.81 -7.71
CA TYR A 444 -15.43 -9.07 -8.65
C TYR A 444 -16.00 -9.21 -10.07
N GLU A 445 -16.37 -8.08 -10.65
CA GLU A 445 -16.79 -7.97 -12.04
C GLU A 445 -15.84 -7.03 -12.79
N ASN A 446 -15.28 -7.51 -13.89
CA ASN A 446 -14.52 -6.69 -14.83
C ASN A 446 -14.92 -7.04 -16.25
N GLN A 447 -15.61 -6.11 -16.92
CA GLN A 447 -16.07 -6.24 -18.30
C GLN A 447 -15.38 -5.22 -19.22
N THR A 448 -14.21 -4.72 -18.80
CA THR A 448 -13.52 -3.65 -19.54
C THR A 448 -12.80 -4.15 -20.79
N GLY A 449 -12.46 -5.44 -20.85
CA GLY A 449 -11.88 -6.06 -22.05
C GLY A 449 -12.76 -5.82 -23.28
N ARG A 450 -12.19 -5.19 -24.32
CA ARG A 450 -12.93 -4.73 -25.50
C ARG A 450 -12.21 -5.01 -26.81
N ASN A 451 -11.04 -4.40 -27.02
CA ASN A 451 -10.22 -4.59 -28.23
C ASN A 451 -8.90 -5.26 -27.84
N ASP A 452 -8.73 -6.52 -28.20
CA ASP A 452 -7.52 -7.32 -28.00
C ASP A 452 -6.47 -6.97 -29.07
N ILE A 453 -5.42 -6.26 -28.66
CA ILE A 453 -4.33 -5.77 -29.48
C ILE A 453 -3.35 -6.92 -29.73
N GLU A 454 -3.25 -7.35 -30.98
CA GLU A 454 -2.36 -8.43 -31.37
C GLU A 454 -0.91 -7.96 -31.59
N TYR A 455 -0.76 -6.89 -32.37
CA TYR A 455 0.54 -6.27 -32.63
C TYR A 455 0.43 -4.85 -33.14
N ILE A 456 1.54 -4.12 -33.02
CA ILE A 456 1.72 -2.79 -33.56
C ILE A 456 2.88 -2.78 -34.56
N LYS A 457 2.75 -2.03 -35.66
CA LYS A 457 3.85 -1.68 -36.57
C LYS A 457 4.03 -0.18 -36.60
N VAL A 458 5.27 0.25 -36.78
CA VAL A 458 5.65 1.67 -36.84
C VAL A 458 6.40 1.95 -38.13
N SER A 459 6.01 3.02 -38.82
CA SER A 459 6.77 3.59 -39.94
C SER A 459 7.05 5.05 -39.66
N LYS A 460 8.28 5.52 -39.89
CA LYS A 460 8.66 6.92 -39.68
C LYS A 460 9.38 7.45 -40.90
N GLU A 461 8.79 8.38 -41.62
CA GLU A 461 9.34 8.93 -42.85
C GLU A 461 8.83 10.35 -43.13
N ALA A 462 9.67 11.18 -43.75
CA ALA A 462 9.30 12.52 -44.22
C ALA A 462 8.66 13.44 -43.14
N GLY A 463 9.15 13.38 -41.90
CA GLY A 463 8.66 14.23 -40.79
C GLY A 463 7.34 13.77 -40.17
N LYS A 464 6.90 12.54 -40.49
CA LYS A 464 5.70 11.93 -39.94
C LYS A 464 6.00 10.56 -39.35
N THR A 465 5.20 10.19 -38.36
CA THR A 465 5.19 8.86 -37.76
C THR A 465 3.81 8.22 -37.97
N TYR A 466 3.82 6.96 -38.36
CA TYR A 466 2.64 6.15 -38.66
C TYR A 466 2.60 4.95 -37.73
N PHE A 467 1.44 4.69 -37.14
CA PHE A 467 1.17 3.51 -36.33
C PHE A 467 0.09 2.67 -36.97
N MET A 468 0.33 1.36 -37.12
CA MET A 468 -0.69 0.40 -37.49
C MET A 468 -0.89 -0.53 -36.30
N ILE A 469 -2.07 -0.46 -35.69
CA ILE A 469 -2.47 -1.28 -34.57
C ILE A 469 -3.42 -2.35 -35.11
N LYS A 470 -3.06 -3.61 -34.89
CA LYS A 470 -3.84 -4.78 -35.29
C LYS A 470 -4.48 -5.40 -34.07
N CYS A 471 -5.79 -5.63 -34.11
CA CYS A 471 -6.50 -6.41 -33.10
C CYS A 471 -6.76 -7.84 -33.57
N VAL A 472 -7.03 -8.77 -32.64
CA VAL A 472 -7.43 -10.15 -32.94
C VAL A 472 -8.74 -10.16 -33.73
N ASP A 473 -9.75 -9.47 -33.18
CA ASP A 473 -11.09 -9.29 -33.76
C ASP A 473 -11.30 -7.89 -34.34
N ASP A 474 -12.43 -7.69 -35.04
CA ASP A 474 -12.80 -6.38 -35.58
C ASP A 474 -12.94 -5.34 -34.46
N ILE A 475 -12.36 -4.15 -34.69
CA ILE A 475 -12.29 -3.11 -33.66
C ILE A 475 -13.70 -2.61 -33.32
N ILE A 476 -14.04 -2.73 -32.04
CA ILE A 476 -15.22 -2.11 -31.43
C ILE A 476 -14.90 -0.63 -31.20
N VAL A 477 -15.53 0.22 -32.00
CA VAL A 477 -15.33 1.67 -31.96
C VAL A 477 -16.17 2.28 -30.84
N ASP A 478 -15.50 3.01 -29.95
CA ASP A 478 -16.14 3.92 -29.01
C ASP A 478 -15.86 5.35 -29.47
N MET A 479 -16.91 6.10 -29.78
CA MET A 479 -16.79 7.47 -30.30
C MET A 479 -16.75 8.54 -29.21
N GLU A 480 -17.16 8.20 -27.98
CA GLU A 480 -17.34 9.18 -26.90
C GLU A 480 -16.36 8.97 -25.72
N GLY A 481 -15.95 7.72 -25.42
CA GLY A 481 -15.11 7.40 -24.25
C GLY A 481 -13.67 7.88 -24.35
N GLU A 482 -13.12 8.48 -23.28
CA GLU A 482 -11.77 9.08 -23.34
C GLU A 482 -10.61 8.06 -23.41
N ASN A 483 -10.89 6.79 -23.13
CA ASN A 483 -9.92 5.71 -23.00
C ASN A 483 -9.95 4.71 -24.18
N TRP A 484 -10.49 5.07 -25.34
CA TRP A 484 -10.49 4.20 -26.52
C TRP A 484 -9.19 4.29 -27.31
N MET A 485 -8.50 3.15 -27.51
CA MET A 485 -7.27 3.00 -28.31
C MET A 485 -6.29 4.18 -28.15
N ASN A 486 -5.95 4.54 -26.91
CA ASN A 486 -5.01 5.61 -26.62
C ASN A 486 -3.59 5.17 -26.97
N LEU A 487 -2.80 6.08 -27.55
CA LEU A 487 -1.38 5.85 -27.82
C LEU A 487 -0.54 6.80 -26.97
N PHE A 488 0.22 6.24 -26.04
CA PHE A 488 1.12 6.96 -25.15
C PHE A 488 2.53 6.97 -25.75
N ILE A 489 3.15 8.14 -25.82
CA ILE A 489 4.48 8.35 -26.42
C ILE A 489 5.42 8.95 -25.37
N ASP A 490 6.47 8.22 -25.04
CA ASP A 490 7.67 8.73 -24.37
C ASP A 490 8.65 9.12 -25.47
N SER A 491 8.66 10.42 -25.79
CA SER A 491 9.37 10.94 -26.96
C SER A 491 10.86 11.09 -26.69
N ASP A 492 11.25 11.32 -25.44
CA ASP A 492 12.64 11.56 -25.07
C ASP A 492 13.36 10.33 -24.47
N ARG A 493 12.62 9.26 -24.19
CA ARG A 493 13.01 8.02 -23.51
C ARG A 493 13.42 8.25 -22.06
N TYR A 494 12.87 9.28 -21.42
CA TYR A 494 13.24 9.70 -20.09
C TYR A 494 12.04 9.65 -19.14
N TYR A 495 12.09 8.71 -18.19
CA TYR A 495 11.03 8.51 -17.21
C TYR A 495 10.71 9.75 -16.34
N GLY A 496 11.65 10.70 -16.22
CA GLY A 496 11.50 11.90 -15.39
C GLY A 496 10.70 13.03 -16.05
N THR A 497 10.28 12.89 -17.30
CA THR A 497 9.46 13.84 -18.06
C THR A 497 8.09 13.23 -18.33
N GLY A 498 7.07 14.09 -18.42
CA GLY A 498 5.71 13.63 -18.68
C GLY A 498 5.10 12.82 -17.53
N TRP A 499 3.91 12.24 -17.76
CA TRP A 499 3.25 11.37 -16.78
C TRP A 499 3.80 9.95 -16.93
N ASN A 500 4.44 9.41 -15.89
CA ASN A 500 5.08 8.08 -15.92
C ASN A 500 6.06 7.87 -17.11
N GLY A 501 6.74 8.94 -17.56
CA GLY A 501 7.62 8.92 -18.73
C GLY A 501 6.95 9.32 -20.04
N TYR A 502 5.62 9.34 -20.13
CA TYR A 502 4.94 9.69 -21.38
C TYR A 502 4.79 11.20 -21.50
N ASP A 503 5.35 11.75 -22.58
CA ASP A 503 5.26 13.16 -22.94
C ASP A 503 3.93 13.50 -23.61
N TYR A 504 3.38 12.56 -24.38
CA TYR A 504 2.19 12.75 -25.19
C TYR A 504 1.22 11.58 -25.09
N VAL A 505 -0.07 11.87 -25.28
CA VAL A 505 -1.13 10.91 -25.52
C VAL A 505 -1.91 11.30 -26.78
N ILE A 506 -2.22 10.30 -27.59
CA ILE A 506 -3.07 10.44 -28.77
C ILE A 506 -4.41 9.72 -28.51
N ASN A 507 -5.50 10.27 -29.05
CA ASN A 507 -6.82 9.63 -29.15
C ASN A 507 -7.74 9.66 -27.90
N ARG A 508 -7.56 10.65 -27.02
CA ARG A 508 -8.54 10.88 -25.95
C ARG A 508 -9.88 11.45 -26.44
N SER A 509 -9.92 12.01 -27.64
CA SER A 509 -11.15 12.40 -28.35
C SER A 509 -10.96 12.28 -29.87
N ARG A 510 -12.04 12.00 -30.61
CA ARG A 510 -12.04 11.82 -32.08
C ARG A 510 -13.35 12.24 -32.73
N ASP A 511 -13.31 12.52 -34.04
CA ASP A 511 -14.47 12.96 -34.84
C ASP A 511 -14.76 12.13 -36.10
N GLY A 512 -14.20 10.91 -36.16
CA GLY A 512 -14.39 9.97 -37.29
C GLY A 512 -13.35 10.11 -38.41
N LYS A 513 -12.55 11.19 -38.40
CA LYS A 513 -11.41 11.39 -39.31
C LYS A 513 -10.12 11.71 -38.57
N THR A 514 -10.23 12.50 -37.50
CA THR A 514 -9.09 12.96 -36.72
C THR A 514 -9.24 12.58 -35.25
N MET A 515 -8.11 12.52 -34.57
CA MET A 515 -7.98 12.25 -33.15
C MET A 515 -7.10 13.32 -32.48
N THR A 516 -7.35 13.59 -31.21
CA THR A 516 -6.57 14.59 -30.45
C THR A 516 -5.14 14.13 -30.20
N VAL A 517 -4.19 15.07 -30.24
CA VAL A 517 -2.83 14.90 -29.70
C VAL A 517 -2.70 15.85 -28.52
N GLU A 518 -2.40 15.31 -27.36
CA GLU A 518 -2.29 16.06 -26.11
C GLU A 518 -0.92 15.81 -25.47
N ARG A 519 -0.37 16.85 -24.84
CA ARG A 519 0.88 16.83 -24.10
C ARG A 519 0.59 16.73 -22.61
N PHE A 520 1.33 15.89 -21.89
CA PHE A 520 1.29 15.86 -20.44
C PHE A 520 1.98 17.10 -19.85
N VAL A 521 1.38 17.71 -18.83
CA VAL A 521 1.90 18.93 -18.20
C VAL A 521 2.25 18.71 -16.73
N ASN A 522 3.38 19.27 -16.29
CA ASN A 522 3.90 19.18 -14.92
C ASN A 522 4.13 17.74 -14.42
N ASN A 523 4.43 16.81 -15.33
CA ASN A 523 4.66 15.39 -15.02
C ASN A 523 3.49 14.73 -14.26
N ASP A 524 2.26 15.14 -14.59
CA ASP A 524 1.03 14.74 -13.92
C ASP A 524 -0.02 14.35 -14.98
N TRP A 525 -1.11 13.69 -14.56
CA TRP A 525 -2.24 13.33 -15.42
C TRP A 525 -3.09 14.56 -15.78
N LYS A 526 -2.45 15.47 -16.51
CA LYS A 526 -2.98 16.76 -16.94
C LYS A 526 -2.52 17.02 -18.35
N PHE A 527 -3.40 17.63 -19.13
CA PHE A 527 -3.28 17.64 -20.57
C PHE A 527 -3.33 19.05 -21.13
N GLU A 528 -2.53 19.30 -22.14
CA GLU A 528 -2.62 20.46 -23.00
C GLU A 528 -2.71 20.00 -24.46
N LYS A 529 -3.70 20.48 -25.21
CA LYS A 529 -3.86 20.12 -26.61
C LYS A 529 -2.67 20.60 -27.43
N ALA A 530 -1.95 19.67 -28.05
CA ALA A 530 -0.84 19.93 -28.95
C ALA A 530 -1.29 20.02 -30.42
N GLY A 531 -2.27 19.21 -30.82
CA GLY A 531 -2.76 19.18 -32.19
C GLY A 531 -3.78 18.07 -32.45
N THR A 532 -3.78 17.57 -33.68
CA THR A 532 -4.62 16.46 -34.14
C THR A 532 -3.84 15.54 -35.06
N ALA A 533 -4.12 14.24 -35.00
CA ALA A 533 -3.61 13.21 -35.92
C ALA A 533 -4.77 12.70 -36.82
N GLU A 534 -4.45 12.27 -38.04
CA GLU A 534 -5.44 11.61 -38.92
C GLU A 534 -5.44 10.10 -38.68
N TYR A 535 -6.59 9.44 -38.89
CA TYR A 535 -6.65 7.99 -38.75
C TYR A 535 -7.62 7.33 -39.73
N ALA A 536 -7.45 6.03 -39.94
CA ALA A 536 -8.37 5.18 -40.69
C ALA A 536 -8.59 3.83 -40.00
N LEU A 537 -9.83 3.36 -40.03
CA LEU A 537 -10.24 2.04 -39.54
C LEU A 537 -10.49 1.08 -40.70
N ASN A 538 -10.00 -0.15 -40.58
CA ASN A 538 -10.16 -1.21 -41.57
C ASN A 538 -10.42 -2.55 -40.84
N GLY A 539 -11.67 -2.76 -40.39
CA GLY A 539 -12.06 -3.90 -39.56
C GLY A 539 -11.21 -3.95 -38.29
N LYS A 540 -10.47 -5.04 -38.10
CA LYS A 540 -9.49 -5.25 -37.03
C LYS A 540 -8.19 -4.42 -37.07
N THR A 541 -8.14 -3.32 -37.82
CA THR A 541 -6.90 -2.53 -37.98
C THR A 541 -7.17 -1.04 -37.86
N LEU A 542 -6.40 -0.35 -37.01
CA LEU A 542 -6.37 1.10 -36.87
C LEU A 542 -5.03 1.63 -37.40
N VAL A 543 -5.06 2.56 -38.35
CA VAL A 543 -3.86 3.26 -38.85
C VAL A 543 -3.92 4.72 -38.46
N ILE A 544 -2.87 5.22 -37.82
CA ILE A 544 -2.73 6.60 -37.32
C ILE A 544 -1.57 7.27 -38.04
N GLU A 545 -1.77 8.50 -38.52
CA GLU A 545 -0.73 9.39 -39.03
C GLU A 545 -0.61 10.62 -38.11
N VAL A 546 0.59 10.89 -37.63
CA VAL A 546 0.89 12.07 -36.80
C VAL A 546 2.17 12.76 -37.26
N ASP A 547 2.16 14.09 -37.27
CA ASP A 547 3.34 14.90 -37.57
C ASP A 547 4.33 14.85 -36.40
N ASP A 548 5.61 14.65 -36.71
CA ASP A 548 6.67 14.51 -35.70
C ASP A 548 6.78 15.73 -34.78
N SER A 549 6.42 16.92 -35.27
CA SER A 549 6.42 18.16 -34.49
C SER A 549 5.34 18.21 -33.40
N LEU A 550 4.29 17.40 -33.52
CA LEU A 550 3.21 17.34 -32.53
C LEU A 550 3.52 16.41 -31.35
N ILE A 551 4.47 15.48 -31.52
CA ILE A 551 4.81 14.44 -30.55
C ILE A 551 6.30 14.41 -30.19
N GLY A 552 7.02 15.52 -30.38
CA GLY A 552 8.40 15.67 -29.92
C GLY A 552 9.45 14.86 -30.69
N LEU A 553 9.13 14.36 -31.88
CA LEU A 553 10.01 13.46 -32.65
C LEU A 553 10.71 14.12 -33.86
N SER A 554 10.68 15.44 -34.00
CA SER A 554 11.26 16.12 -35.18
C SER A 554 12.77 15.88 -35.34
N ASP A 555 13.49 15.73 -34.24
CA ASP A 555 14.95 15.66 -34.22
C ASP A 555 15.52 14.29 -33.83
N ARG A 556 14.70 13.23 -33.78
CA ARG A 556 15.11 11.87 -33.43
C ARG A 556 14.21 10.82 -34.05
N ASP A 557 14.74 9.62 -34.24
CA ASP A 557 14.04 8.50 -34.87
C ASP A 557 13.97 7.25 -33.95
N ASP A 558 14.07 7.48 -32.64
CA ASP A 558 13.96 6.50 -31.57
C ASP A 558 13.11 7.03 -30.41
N PHE A 559 12.18 6.22 -29.90
CA PHE A 559 11.23 6.58 -28.85
C PHE A 559 10.60 5.33 -28.23
N ASP A 560 9.97 5.49 -27.06
CA ASP A 560 9.23 4.44 -26.37
C ASP A 560 7.71 4.71 -26.47
N PHE A 561 6.89 3.67 -26.59
CA PHE A 561 5.46 3.82 -26.75
C PHE A 561 4.64 2.64 -26.21
N LYS A 562 3.35 2.92 -25.97
CA LYS A 562 2.33 1.95 -25.55
C LYS A 562 0.99 2.30 -26.20
N CYS A 563 0.22 1.29 -26.60
CA CYS A 563 -1.19 1.45 -26.91
C CYS A 563 -2.03 0.85 -25.79
N ALA A 564 -3.16 1.47 -25.43
CA ALA A 564 -4.09 0.91 -24.46
C ALA A 564 -5.54 1.18 -24.87
N ASP A 565 -6.40 0.18 -24.75
CA ASP A 565 -7.83 0.28 -24.96
C ASP A 565 -8.59 0.03 -23.66
N ASN A 566 -9.48 0.94 -23.32
CA ASN A 566 -10.34 0.89 -22.13
C ASN A 566 -9.59 0.75 -20.78
N SER A 567 -8.35 1.24 -20.71
CA SER A 567 -7.55 1.23 -19.48
C SER A 567 -7.80 2.47 -18.60
N THR A 568 -6.80 3.33 -18.41
CA THR A 568 -6.83 4.39 -17.40
C THR A 568 -7.52 5.69 -17.84
N ILE A 569 -8.38 6.21 -16.97
CA ILE A 569 -8.90 7.60 -17.02
C ILE A 569 -8.51 8.41 -15.76
N THR A 570 -8.03 7.72 -14.73
CA THR A 570 -7.68 8.30 -13.42
C THR A 570 -6.23 8.78 -13.36
N GLY A 571 -5.36 8.21 -14.22
CA GLY A 571 -3.92 8.44 -14.20
C GLY A 571 -3.15 7.48 -13.29
N GLU A 572 -3.77 6.41 -12.82
CA GLU A 572 -3.09 5.35 -12.06
C GLU A 572 -2.47 4.32 -13.02
N ALA A 573 -1.14 4.27 -13.06
CA ALA A 573 -0.42 3.47 -14.07
C ALA A 573 -0.57 1.95 -13.94
N MET A 574 -0.94 1.44 -12.75
CA MET A 574 -1.19 0.00 -12.56
C MET A 574 -2.49 -0.47 -13.21
N GLU A 575 -3.41 0.44 -13.56
CA GLU A 575 -4.65 0.10 -14.30
C GLU A 575 -4.35 -0.52 -15.68
N PHE A 576 -3.13 -0.36 -16.21
CA PHE A 576 -2.65 -1.11 -17.39
C PHE A 576 -2.48 -2.62 -17.15
N MET A 577 -2.71 -3.13 -15.93
CA MET A 577 -2.63 -4.56 -15.62
C MET A 577 -3.99 -5.27 -15.67
N ASP A 578 -5.10 -4.55 -15.47
CA ASP A 578 -6.43 -5.15 -15.32
C ASP A 578 -7.54 -4.49 -16.14
N LEU A 579 -7.42 -3.20 -16.49
CA LEU A 579 -8.46 -2.50 -17.25
C LEU A 579 -8.20 -2.58 -18.75
N GLY A 580 -9.16 -3.18 -19.45
CA GLY A 580 -9.18 -3.31 -20.89
C GLY A 580 -7.98 -4.11 -21.41
N ASP A 581 -7.23 -3.50 -22.32
CA ASP A 581 -6.01 -4.05 -22.89
C ASP A 581 -4.90 -2.99 -22.93
N ALA A 582 -3.66 -3.38 -22.68
CA ALA A 582 -2.48 -2.53 -22.76
C ALA A 582 -1.33 -3.26 -23.45
N ALA A 583 -0.92 -2.74 -24.60
CA ALA A 583 0.15 -3.27 -25.44
C ALA A 583 1.41 -2.39 -25.37
N PRO A 584 2.50 -2.83 -24.70
CA PRO A 584 2.63 -4.08 -23.93
C PRO A 584 2.05 -3.93 -22.51
N ASN A 585 1.96 -5.02 -21.75
CA ASN A 585 1.28 -5.04 -20.44
C ASN A 585 1.91 -4.14 -19.37
N GLY A 586 1.10 -3.68 -18.41
CA GLY A 586 1.57 -2.93 -17.24
C GLY A 586 2.39 -1.67 -17.57
N ARG A 587 3.55 -1.50 -16.94
CA ARG A 587 4.52 -0.40 -17.16
C ARG A 587 5.57 -0.70 -18.23
N PHE A 588 5.50 -1.86 -18.89
CA PHE A 588 6.37 -2.11 -20.03
C PHE A 588 6.03 -1.16 -21.18
N ASN A 589 6.99 -0.96 -22.08
CA ASN A 589 6.87 -0.16 -23.28
C ASN A 589 7.59 -0.85 -24.43
N PHE A 590 7.06 -0.68 -25.63
CA PHE A 590 7.80 -0.99 -26.84
C PHE A 590 8.82 0.11 -27.10
N ARG A 591 9.99 -0.29 -27.61
CA ARG A 591 11.00 0.65 -28.10
C ARG A 591 11.09 0.56 -29.62
N TYR A 592 10.85 1.68 -30.28
CA TYR A 592 11.10 1.82 -31.71
C TYR A 592 12.45 2.48 -31.97
N MET A 593 13.21 1.93 -32.92
CA MET A 593 14.47 2.51 -33.40
C MET A 593 14.55 2.35 -34.91
N LYS A 594 14.44 3.43 -35.69
CA LYS A 594 14.49 3.36 -37.15
C LYS A 594 15.87 2.88 -37.64
N GLU A 595 15.89 1.91 -38.56
CA GLU A 595 17.12 1.49 -39.24
C GLU A 595 17.73 2.66 -40.03
N GLY A 596 19.00 2.96 -39.76
CA GLY A 596 19.71 4.11 -40.35
C GLY A 596 19.19 5.48 -39.89
N GLY A 597 18.34 5.54 -38.85
CA GLY A 597 17.76 6.76 -38.31
C GLY A 597 18.68 7.52 -37.33
N ARG A 598 18.20 8.68 -36.90
CA ARG A 598 18.83 9.55 -35.89
C ARG A 598 18.53 9.03 -34.49
N ILE A 599 19.34 8.09 -34.00
CA ILE A 599 19.21 7.54 -32.65
C ILE A 599 19.92 8.46 -31.65
N LYS A 600 19.20 9.05 -30.69
CA LYS A 600 19.75 10.05 -29.76
C LYS A 600 20.14 9.54 -28.37
N GLY A 601 19.98 8.24 -28.10
CA GLY A 601 20.21 7.71 -26.75
C GLY A 601 19.14 8.22 -25.78
N ASP A 602 19.28 7.94 -24.49
CA ASP A 602 18.33 8.48 -23.52
C ASP A 602 18.54 9.98 -23.39
N GLY A 603 17.44 10.75 -23.45
CA GLY A 603 17.51 12.17 -23.18
C GLY A 603 18.13 12.41 -21.81
N THR A 604 19.30 13.05 -21.76
CA THR A 604 19.69 13.78 -20.55
C THR A 604 18.67 14.91 -20.45
N GLY A 605 17.80 14.90 -19.44
CA GLY A 605 16.67 15.83 -19.30
C GLY A 605 17.02 17.32 -19.48
N ASP A 606 17.17 17.75 -20.73
CA ASP A 606 17.27 19.12 -21.17
C ASP A 606 15.84 19.59 -21.41
N ALA A 607 15.15 19.87 -20.31
CA ALA A 607 13.94 20.67 -20.32
C ALA A 607 14.30 22.11 -20.74
N THR A 608 14.41 22.35 -22.04
CA THR A 608 14.33 23.68 -22.64
C THR A 608 13.56 23.53 -23.95
N SER A 609 12.28 23.91 -24.04
CA SER A 609 11.76 25.27 -23.88
C SER A 609 10.35 25.26 -23.26
N SER A 610 10.10 25.92 -22.14
CA SER A 610 10.24 27.37 -21.99
C SER A 610 10.61 27.76 -20.56
N SER A 611 11.53 28.71 -20.45
CA SER A 611 12.00 29.37 -19.22
C SER A 611 12.97 28.61 -18.31
N SER A 612 14.22 28.43 -18.72
CA SER A 612 15.37 28.78 -17.87
C SER A 612 16.69 28.74 -18.66
N LEU A 613 17.51 29.78 -18.52
CA LEU A 613 18.87 29.80 -19.04
C LEU A 613 19.70 28.71 -18.31
N ASN A 614 20.33 27.82 -19.07
CA ASN A 614 21.08 26.67 -18.55
C ASN A 614 22.27 27.09 -17.65
N ASN A 615 22.29 26.55 -16.42
CA ASN A 615 23.26 26.82 -15.35
C ASN A 615 24.71 26.42 -15.71
N THR A 616 24.92 25.62 -16.75
CA THR A 616 26.24 25.20 -17.23
C THR A 616 26.84 26.27 -18.15
N THR A 617 26.03 26.92 -18.98
CA THR A 617 26.45 28.08 -19.78
C THR A 617 26.61 29.30 -18.88
N ILE A 618 25.75 29.48 -17.88
CA ILE A 618 25.96 30.46 -16.80
C ILE A 618 27.21 30.11 -15.99
N GLY A 619 27.46 28.83 -15.69
CA GLY A 619 28.64 28.37 -14.99
C GLY A 619 29.93 28.63 -15.77
N VAL A 620 29.94 28.41 -17.08
CA VAL A 620 31.07 28.71 -17.98
C VAL A 620 31.21 30.22 -18.20
N ILE A 621 30.11 30.98 -18.34
CA ILE A 621 30.14 32.45 -18.43
C ILE A 621 30.57 33.07 -17.10
N ILE A 622 30.18 32.52 -15.94
CA ILE A 622 30.61 32.93 -14.61
C ILE A 622 32.07 32.54 -14.39
N LEU A 623 32.52 31.35 -14.82
CA LEU A 623 33.94 30.97 -14.72
C LEU A 623 34.81 31.88 -15.59
N VAL A 624 34.38 32.17 -16.82
CA VAL A 624 35.07 33.08 -17.75
C VAL A 624 35.01 34.52 -17.22
N SER A 625 33.89 34.95 -16.63
CA SER A 625 33.76 36.28 -16.01
C SER A 625 34.57 36.40 -14.71
N CYS A 626 34.67 35.35 -13.89
CA CYS A 626 35.49 35.28 -12.69
C CYS A 626 36.98 35.27 -13.05
N VAL A 627 37.39 34.57 -14.11
CA VAL A 627 38.76 34.61 -14.64
C VAL A 627 39.06 35.99 -15.22
N LEU A 628 38.14 36.60 -15.98
CA LEU A 628 38.34 37.94 -16.53
C LEU A 628 38.37 39.03 -15.44
N VAL A 629 37.51 38.97 -14.42
CA VAL A 629 37.51 39.92 -13.28
C VAL A 629 38.75 39.73 -12.40
N SER A 630 39.21 38.49 -12.21
CA SER A 630 40.45 38.21 -11.47
C SER A 630 41.69 38.66 -12.25
N VAL A 631 41.73 38.45 -13.57
CA VAL A 631 42.81 38.92 -14.45
C VAL A 631 42.81 40.45 -14.54
N PHE A 632 41.64 41.09 -14.63
CA PHE A 632 41.53 42.56 -14.63
C PHE A 632 41.92 43.15 -13.28
N GLY A 633 41.54 42.51 -12.16
CA GLY A 633 41.96 42.87 -10.81
C GLY A 633 43.47 42.75 -10.60
N VAL A 634 44.10 41.70 -11.14
CA VAL A 634 45.56 41.50 -11.12
C VAL A 634 46.28 42.53 -11.99
N ILE A 635 45.76 42.86 -13.19
CA ILE A 635 46.35 43.89 -14.07
C ILE A 635 46.25 45.29 -13.44
N VAL A 636 45.12 45.62 -12.81
CA VAL A 636 44.93 46.89 -12.10
C VAL A 636 45.84 46.97 -10.86
N ALA A 637 45.96 45.88 -10.09
CA ALA A 637 46.88 45.82 -8.95
C ALA A 637 48.35 45.96 -9.38
N ILE A 638 48.76 45.31 -10.48
CA ILE A 638 50.12 45.45 -11.04
C ILE A 638 50.38 46.90 -11.52
N ARG A 639 49.41 47.55 -12.19
CA ARG A 639 49.55 48.96 -12.61
C ARG A 639 49.59 49.94 -11.44
N ILE A 640 48.79 49.74 -10.39
CA ILE A 640 48.83 50.56 -9.17
C ILE A 640 50.18 50.38 -8.44
N MET A 641 50.73 49.17 -8.44
CA MET A 641 52.01 48.87 -7.78
C MET A 641 53.22 49.37 -8.57
N GLN A 642 53.20 49.33 -9.91
CA GLN A 642 54.23 49.99 -10.74
C GLN A 642 54.26 51.51 -10.49
N LYS A 643 53.10 52.11 -10.16
CA LYS A 643 52.99 53.52 -9.80
C LYS A 643 53.39 53.83 -8.34
N ARG A 644 53.48 52.82 -7.46
CA ARG A 644 53.71 52.96 -6.00
C ARG A 644 54.92 52.19 -5.43
N ASN A 645 55.69 51.49 -6.25
CA ASN A 645 56.96 50.82 -5.92
C ASN A 645 56.91 49.75 -4.80
N ILE A 646 55.85 48.92 -4.77
CA ILE A 646 55.61 47.91 -3.72
C ILE A 646 56.24 46.55 -4.11
N LYS A 647 56.99 45.91 -3.18
CA LYS A 647 57.78 44.67 -3.44
C LYS A 647 56.90 43.40 -3.64
N PRO A 648 57.30 42.46 -4.53
CA PRO A 648 56.46 41.37 -5.03
C PRO A 648 56.12 40.23 -4.04
N LYS A 649 56.86 40.04 -2.93
CA LYS A 649 56.57 38.96 -1.97
C LYS A 649 55.26 39.14 -1.19
N ASN A 650 54.79 40.37 -1.02
CA ASN A 650 53.53 40.65 -0.33
C ASN A 650 52.29 40.44 -1.23
N LEU A 651 52.52 40.15 -2.52
CA LEU A 651 51.46 40.02 -3.54
C LEU A 651 50.73 38.67 -3.43
N VAL A 652 51.46 37.57 -3.22
CA VAL A 652 50.86 36.22 -3.16
C VAL A 652 49.98 36.09 -1.92
N VAL A 653 50.42 36.64 -0.79
CA VAL A 653 49.65 36.60 0.46
C VAL A 653 48.36 37.42 0.34
N ALA A 654 48.42 38.63 -0.23
CA ALA A 654 47.23 39.45 -0.43
C ALA A 654 46.25 38.84 -1.44
N LEU A 655 46.73 38.22 -2.52
CA LEU A 655 45.88 37.55 -3.52
C LEU A 655 45.21 36.29 -2.95
N VAL A 656 45.93 35.48 -2.19
CA VAL A 656 45.36 34.32 -1.50
C VAL A 656 44.35 34.76 -0.45
N PHE A 657 44.59 35.87 0.25
CA PHE A 657 43.65 36.40 1.23
C PHE A 657 42.37 36.95 0.59
N VAL A 658 42.48 37.62 -0.57
CA VAL A 658 41.31 38.12 -1.33
C VAL A 658 40.53 36.96 -1.94
N ILE A 659 41.20 35.95 -2.51
CA ILE A 659 40.54 34.74 -3.04
C ILE A 659 39.86 33.97 -1.91
N TYR A 660 40.54 33.78 -0.77
CA TYR A 660 39.97 33.11 0.41
C TYR A 660 38.76 33.88 0.95
N MET A 661 38.87 35.19 1.18
CA MET A 661 37.76 36.04 1.65
C MET A 661 36.57 36.03 0.69
N SER A 662 36.82 36.11 -0.62
CA SER A 662 35.77 36.04 -1.64
C SER A 662 35.14 34.66 -1.72
N SER A 663 35.89 33.57 -1.54
CA SER A 663 35.36 32.20 -1.46
C SER A 663 34.55 31.95 -0.19
N THR A 664 34.91 32.53 0.96
CA THR A 664 34.13 32.44 2.21
C THR A 664 32.89 33.33 2.19
N MET A 665 32.96 34.52 1.58
CA MET A 665 31.77 35.34 1.36
C MET A 665 30.82 34.69 0.36
N PHE A 666 31.34 34.03 -0.69
CA PHE A 666 30.52 33.27 -1.64
C PHE A 666 29.99 31.97 -1.04
N TYR A 667 30.75 31.23 -0.24
CA TYR A 667 30.24 30.04 0.47
C TYR A 667 29.11 30.39 1.43
N ASN A 668 29.26 31.50 2.18
CA ASN A 668 28.20 32.01 3.05
C ASN A 668 27.01 32.59 2.26
N GLN A 669 27.23 33.22 1.09
CA GLN A 669 26.14 33.67 0.21
C GLN A 669 25.46 32.53 -0.56
N SER A 670 26.18 31.47 -0.96
CA SER A 670 25.64 30.31 -1.67
C SER A 670 24.90 29.37 -0.71
N HIS A 671 25.35 29.25 0.55
CA HIS A 671 24.52 28.66 1.60
C HIS A 671 23.33 29.55 1.97
N ALA A 672 23.46 30.88 1.95
CA ALA A 672 22.32 31.78 2.14
C ALA A 672 21.34 31.82 0.94
N LEU A 673 21.79 31.44 -0.27
CA LEU A 673 20.94 31.33 -1.48
C LEU A 673 20.19 29.99 -1.56
N PHE A 674 20.65 28.96 -0.83
CA PHE A 674 19.98 27.66 -0.71
C PHE A 674 19.50 27.34 0.71
N SER A 675 19.41 28.34 1.58
CA SER A 675 18.82 28.25 2.92
C SER A 675 17.71 29.29 3.12
N SER A 676 16.55 28.77 3.55
CA SER A 676 15.62 29.34 4.55
C SER A 676 14.61 30.43 4.17
N LYS A 677 13.58 30.14 3.35
CA LYS A 677 12.28 30.86 3.45
C LYS A 677 11.02 30.02 3.30
N ASP A 678 11.02 28.96 2.48
CA ASP A 678 9.80 28.16 2.24
C ASP A 678 9.62 27.13 3.35
N LEU A 679 8.42 27.05 3.93
CA LEU A 679 8.00 26.01 4.87
C LEU A 679 7.52 24.77 4.11
N VAL A 680 7.79 23.58 4.65
CA VAL A 680 7.20 22.33 4.15
C VAL A 680 6.13 21.83 5.13
N LEU A 681 4.87 21.78 4.67
CA LEU A 681 3.74 21.16 5.36
C LEU A 681 3.57 19.72 4.87
N VAL A 682 3.68 18.74 5.77
CA VAL A 682 3.49 17.32 5.46
C VAL A 682 2.07 16.89 5.85
N VAL A 683 1.41 16.17 4.95
CA VAL A 683 0.02 15.69 5.11
C VAL A 683 -0.06 14.21 4.71
N LYS A 684 -0.64 13.35 5.57
CA LYS A 684 -0.87 11.94 5.21
C LYS A 684 -2.01 11.87 4.19
N LYS A 685 -1.79 11.13 3.11
CA LYS A 685 -2.82 10.82 2.11
C LYS A 685 -3.90 9.99 2.78
N ASP A 686 -5.15 10.43 2.61
CA ASP A 686 -6.29 9.59 2.96
C ASP A 686 -6.52 8.57 1.84
N ILE A 687 -5.97 7.37 2.05
CA ILE A 687 -6.08 6.22 1.15
C ILE A 687 -7.11 5.20 1.67
N SER A 688 -7.92 5.58 2.67
CA SER A 688 -8.98 4.71 3.16
C SER A 688 -10.02 4.46 2.07
N GLU A 689 -10.72 3.33 2.16
CA GLU A 689 -11.82 2.98 1.25
C GLU A 689 -12.86 4.10 1.12
N TYR A 690 -13.02 4.89 2.19
CA TYR A 690 -13.91 6.04 2.28
C TYR A 690 -13.14 7.37 2.32
N GLY A 691 -11.95 7.47 1.75
CA GLY A 691 -11.15 8.70 1.67
C GLY A 691 -11.48 9.53 0.42
N ASN A 692 -11.22 10.84 0.46
CA ASN A 692 -11.40 11.76 -0.67
C ASN A 692 -10.17 12.63 -0.78
N HIS A 693 -9.08 12.00 -1.21
CA HIS A 693 -7.79 12.65 -1.36
C HIS A 693 -7.84 13.89 -2.26
N LYS A 694 -8.76 13.94 -3.23
CA LYS A 694 -8.99 15.13 -4.05
C LYS A 694 -9.51 16.30 -3.21
N LEU A 695 -10.57 16.10 -2.42
CA LEU A 695 -11.12 17.11 -1.51
C LEU A 695 -10.09 17.51 -0.45
N GLN A 696 -9.33 16.55 0.08
CA GLN A 696 -8.22 16.82 1.01
C GLN A 696 -7.21 17.79 0.40
N LYS A 697 -6.80 17.55 -0.87
CA LYS A 697 -5.90 18.45 -1.60
C LYS A 697 -6.48 19.84 -1.76
N GLU A 698 -7.74 19.94 -2.16
CA GLU A 698 -8.43 21.22 -2.33
C GLU A 698 -8.47 22.02 -1.02
N VAL A 699 -8.85 21.39 0.09
CA VAL A 699 -8.95 22.04 1.42
C VAL A 699 -7.59 22.49 1.95
N ILE A 700 -6.54 21.67 1.79
CA ILE A 700 -5.19 22.03 2.23
C ILE A 700 -4.61 23.17 1.39
N ASN A 701 -4.86 23.17 0.07
CA ASN A 701 -4.43 24.27 -0.79
C ASN A 701 -5.14 25.58 -0.40
N GLU A 702 -6.46 25.54 -0.14
CA GLU A 702 -7.21 26.71 0.32
C GLU A 702 -6.68 27.24 1.67
N TYR A 703 -6.32 26.34 2.60
CA TYR A 703 -5.75 26.71 3.89
C TYR A 703 -4.40 27.44 3.72
N VAL A 704 -3.54 26.90 2.86
CA VAL A 704 -2.23 27.50 2.53
C VAL A 704 -2.39 28.85 1.83
N GLU A 705 -3.32 28.98 0.89
CA GLU A 705 -3.60 30.24 0.20
C GLU A 705 -4.11 31.31 1.17
N ALA A 706 -5.03 30.97 2.06
CA ALA A 706 -5.55 31.86 3.09
C ALA A 706 -4.43 32.33 4.04
N PHE A 707 -3.56 31.43 4.47
CA PHE A 707 -2.40 31.76 5.30
C PHE A 707 -1.43 32.70 4.56
N ASN A 708 -1.08 32.38 3.31
CA ASN A 708 -0.15 33.18 2.49
C ASN A 708 -0.70 34.57 2.19
N LYS A 709 -2.02 34.73 2.05
CA LYS A 709 -2.66 36.06 1.84
C LYS A 709 -2.39 37.01 3.01
N ILE A 710 -2.40 36.49 4.24
CA ILE A 710 -2.11 37.26 5.46
C ILE A 710 -0.60 37.35 5.71
N ASN A 711 0.16 36.37 5.20
CA ASN A 711 1.61 36.26 5.36
C ASN A 711 2.34 36.21 4.00
N PRO A 712 2.30 37.27 3.17
CA PRO A 712 2.76 37.22 1.77
C PRO A 712 4.27 37.01 1.61
N LYS A 713 5.03 37.07 2.71
CA LYS A 713 6.47 36.82 2.74
C LYS A 713 6.83 35.37 3.12
N ILE A 714 5.85 34.57 3.51
CA ILE A 714 5.99 33.15 3.84
C ILE A 714 5.45 32.35 2.66
N LYS A 715 6.19 31.34 2.20
CA LYS A 715 5.72 30.37 1.21
C LYS A 715 5.60 29.02 1.90
N VAL A 716 4.56 28.26 1.56
CA VAL A 716 4.33 26.91 2.10
C VAL A 716 4.24 25.94 0.92
N LYS A 717 5.03 24.87 0.98
CA LYS A 717 4.95 23.72 0.06
C LYS A 717 4.27 22.57 0.77
N VAL A 718 3.34 21.91 0.10
CA VAL A 718 2.62 20.76 0.66
C VAL A 718 3.25 19.47 0.14
N LYS A 719 3.63 18.56 1.03
CA LYS A 719 4.11 17.21 0.72
C LYS A 719 3.10 16.19 1.22
N TYR A 720 2.54 15.42 0.29
CA TYR A 720 1.62 14.33 0.62
C TYR A 720 2.39 13.02 0.77
N VAL A 721 2.13 12.29 1.85
CA VAL A 721 2.86 11.07 2.22
C VAL A 721 1.90 9.95 2.57
N ASN A 722 2.26 8.70 2.33
CA ASN A 722 1.43 7.57 2.78
C ASN A 722 1.63 7.31 4.28
N ASP A 723 2.80 7.65 4.81
CA ASP A 723 3.12 7.58 6.23
C ASP A 723 4.01 8.75 6.68
N PHE A 724 3.84 9.18 7.93
CA PHE A 724 4.57 10.29 8.53
C PHE A 724 5.97 9.92 9.01
N ASN A 725 6.26 8.64 9.26
CA ASN A 725 7.43 8.28 10.07
C ASN A 725 8.76 8.40 9.32
N GLY A 726 8.77 8.08 8.03
CA GLY A 726 9.91 8.41 7.16
C GLY A 726 10.00 9.82 6.67
N ASN A 727 8.87 10.51 6.69
CA ASN A 727 8.76 11.86 6.16
C ASN A 727 8.77 12.91 7.28
N LEU A 728 8.98 12.48 8.54
CA LEU A 728 8.93 13.37 9.71
C LEU A 728 9.98 14.48 9.60
N ASN A 729 11.20 14.12 9.20
CA ASN A 729 12.32 15.05 9.03
C ASN A 729 12.27 15.84 7.71
N ASP A 730 11.34 15.50 6.83
CA ASP A 730 11.17 16.19 5.54
C ASP A 730 10.26 17.41 5.64
N GLY A 731 9.60 17.61 6.78
CA GLY A 731 8.62 18.66 7.04
C GLY A 731 9.00 19.62 8.16
N ASP A 732 8.66 20.90 7.99
CA ASP A 732 8.70 21.89 9.09
C ASP A 732 7.42 21.80 9.95
N VAL A 733 6.28 21.52 9.32
CA VAL A 733 4.94 21.46 9.93
C VAL A 733 4.25 20.15 9.53
N LEU A 734 3.54 19.53 10.47
CA LEU A 734 2.89 18.23 10.31
C LEU A 734 1.40 18.37 10.63
N LEU A 735 0.53 17.81 9.80
CA LEU A 735 -0.91 17.72 10.08
C LEU A 735 -1.26 16.28 10.49
N ILE A 736 -1.33 16.03 11.79
CA ILE A 736 -1.39 14.69 12.40
C ILE A 736 -2.53 14.59 13.42
N ASN A 737 -2.98 13.36 13.70
CA ASN A 737 -3.93 13.12 14.79
C ASN A 737 -3.27 13.23 16.17
N ALA A 738 -4.08 13.32 17.24
CA ALA A 738 -3.56 13.53 18.59
C ALA A 738 -2.77 12.32 19.13
N THR A 739 -3.09 11.09 18.71
CA THR A 739 -2.35 9.88 19.09
C THR A 739 -0.95 9.86 18.47
N THR A 740 -0.83 10.19 17.17
CA THR A 740 0.46 10.34 16.48
C THR A 740 1.26 11.50 17.06
N ALA A 741 0.60 12.60 17.44
CA ALA A 741 1.26 13.68 18.15
C ALA A 741 1.81 13.19 19.50
N SER A 742 1.04 12.36 20.22
CA SER A 742 1.44 11.76 21.49
C SER A 742 2.69 10.89 21.36
N ASP A 743 2.81 10.09 20.29
CA ASP A 743 4.04 9.37 19.93
C ASP A 743 5.23 10.34 19.81
N PHE A 744 5.14 11.35 18.94
CA PHE A 744 6.24 12.29 18.71
C PHE A 744 6.58 13.20 19.89
N MET A 745 5.61 13.48 20.77
CA MET A 745 5.82 14.15 22.05
C MET A 745 6.59 13.26 23.03
N ALA A 746 6.19 11.99 23.13
CA ALA A 746 6.68 11.00 24.09
C ALA A 746 7.96 10.30 23.67
N ALA A 747 8.40 10.50 22.42
CA ALA A 747 9.39 9.71 21.71
C ALA A 747 10.78 9.58 22.35
N LYS A 748 11.03 10.01 23.61
CA LYS A 748 12.28 9.84 24.38
C LYS A 748 12.34 10.70 25.69
N LYS A 749 11.98 10.16 26.88
CA LYS A 749 12.45 10.73 28.17
C LYS A 749 13.79 10.11 28.62
N TYR A 750 14.31 9.03 28.00
CA TYR A 750 15.63 8.43 28.34
C TYR A 750 16.38 7.70 27.17
N ASP A 751 16.98 8.42 26.22
CA ASP A 751 18.13 7.91 25.43
C ASP A 751 19.34 8.70 25.92
N LYS A 752 20.39 7.99 26.31
CA LYS A 752 21.56 8.52 27.03
C LYS A 752 22.48 9.37 26.13
N THR A 753 21.95 9.95 25.06
CA THR A 753 22.73 10.70 24.07
C THR A 753 22.10 12.01 23.59
N ASP A 754 21.11 12.56 24.33
CA ASP A 754 20.47 13.90 24.20
C ASP A 754 19.07 13.88 23.54
N ASN A 755 18.03 14.19 24.31
CA ASN A 755 16.63 13.90 23.97
C ASN A 755 15.59 14.83 24.62
N SER A 756 14.79 15.43 23.76
CA SER A 756 13.51 16.03 24.10
C SER A 756 12.54 15.69 22.96
N SER A 757 11.23 15.83 23.17
CA SER A 757 10.17 15.81 22.14
C SER A 757 10.67 16.13 20.72
N LYS A 758 10.27 15.32 19.73
CA LYS A 758 10.55 15.58 18.31
C LYS A 758 9.77 16.80 17.81
N LEU A 759 8.78 17.24 18.59
CA LEU A 759 7.96 18.40 18.31
C LEU A 759 8.49 19.63 19.04
N LEU A 760 8.29 20.79 18.43
CA LEU A 760 8.60 22.08 19.02
C LEU A 760 7.60 22.37 20.17
N ASP A 761 8.09 22.89 21.30
CA ASP A 761 7.24 23.50 22.33
C ASP A 761 6.60 24.78 21.78
N LEU A 762 5.28 24.72 21.60
CA LEU A 762 4.44 25.77 21.04
C LEU A 762 3.86 26.71 22.10
N THR A 763 4.10 26.47 23.39
CA THR A 763 3.47 27.20 24.51
C THR A 763 3.65 28.71 24.37
N LYS A 764 4.87 29.18 24.07
CA LYS A 764 5.18 30.60 23.91
C LYS A 764 4.54 31.26 22.67
N TYR A 765 3.97 30.48 21.76
CA TYR A 765 3.32 30.98 20.55
C TYR A 765 1.80 31.11 20.71
N LEU A 766 1.23 30.48 21.74
CA LEU A 766 -0.19 30.54 22.04
C LEU A 766 -0.46 31.69 23.03
N ASP A 767 -0.77 32.86 22.48
CA ASP A 767 -1.27 34.00 23.27
C ASP A 767 -2.78 33.83 23.46
N ASN A 768 -3.25 33.75 24.70
CA ASN A 768 -4.67 33.67 25.09
C ASN A 768 -5.45 32.46 24.51
N THR A 769 -5.57 31.41 25.31
CA THR A 769 -6.32 30.19 24.97
C THR A 769 -7.74 30.14 25.53
N GLU A 770 -8.26 31.23 26.12
CA GLU A 770 -9.58 31.24 26.80
C GLU A 770 -10.75 30.84 25.88
N ASN A 771 -10.64 31.21 24.59
CA ASN A 771 -11.62 30.88 23.55
C ASN A 771 -11.41 29.49 22.94
N MET A 772 -10.41 28.74 23.35
CA MET A 772 -10.18 27.38 22.86
C MET A 772 -10.90 26.37 23.76
N LEU A 773 -11.29 25.24 23.17
CA LEU A 773 -11.82 24.10 23.91
C LEU A 773 -10.69 23.44 24.70
N GLU A 774 -10.76 23.52 26.03
CA GLU A 774 -9.68 23.05 26.92
C GLU A 774 -9.41 21.55 26.77
N PRO A 775 -10.42 20.65 26.74
CA PRO A 775 -10.20 19.24 26.42
C PRO A 775 -9.44 18.98 25.11
N ALA A 776 -9.65 19.79 24.07
CA ALA A 776 -8.94 19.65 22.79
C ALA A 776 -7.47 20.08 22.91
N LEU A 777 -7.17 21.13 23.68
CA LEU A 777 -5.80 21.54 23.96
C LEU A 777 -5.04 20.49 24.78
N ARG A 778 -5.69 19.89 25.80
CA ARG A 778 -5.10 18.85 26.64
C ARG A 778 -4.58 17.65 25.86
N LEU A 779 -5.14 17.34 24.69
CA LEU A 779 -4.67 16.26 23.83
C LEU A 779 -3.22 16.46 23.35
N GLY A 780 -2.80 17.72 23.15
CA GLY A 780 -1.47 18.09 22.69
C GLY A 780 -0.50 18.55 23.78
N GLN A 781 -0.80 18.27 25.05
CA GLN A 781 0.00 18.72 26.19
C GLN A 781 0.84 17.59 26.81
N LEU A 782 2.09 17.91 27.15
CA LEU A 782 3.00 17.06 27.92
C LEU A 782 3.81 17.95 28.89
N ASP A 783 3.86 17.60 30.17
CA ASP A 783 4.52 18.37 31.24
C ASP A 783 4.11 19.86 31.29
N GLY A 784 2.82 20.13 31.06
CA GLY A 784 2.27 21.49 31.04
C GLY A 784 2.67 22.34 29.83
N ARG A 785 3.31 21.75 28.80
CA ARG A 785 3.69 22.42 27.55
C ARG A 785 2.84 21.94 26.39
N GLN A 786 2.53 22.83 25.47
CA GLN A 786 1.78 22.50 24.25
C GLN A 786 2.73 22.11 23.10
N TYR A 787 2.51 20.98 22.44
CA TYR A 787 3.30 20.53 21.28
C TYR A 787 2.47 20.32 20.01
N TRP A 788 1.15 20.34 20.13
CA TRP A 788 0.21 20.11 19.04
C TRP A 788 -1.00 21.03 19.15
N ILE A 789 -1.47 21.58 18.04
CA ILE A 789 -2.55 22.56 17.97
C ILE A 789 -3.80 21.89 17.39
N PRO A 790 -4.90 21.77 18.16
CA PRO A 790 -6.12 21.12 17.68
C PRO A 790 -6.79 21.91 16.55
N VAL A 791 -7.29 21.18 15.56
CA VAL A 791 -8.21 21.70 14.55
C VAL A 791 -9.63 21.42 14.98
N ASN A 792 -9.93 20.15 15.25
CA ASN A 792 -11.28 19.69 15.59
C ASN A 792 -11.28 18.89 16.90
N TYR A 793 -12.48 18.51 17.32
CA TYR A 793 -12.72 17.68 18.49
C TYR A 793 -13.92 16.76 18.26
N ASP A 794 -13.92 15.61 18.95
CA ASP A 794 -15.01 14.64 18.97
C ASP A 794 -15.28 14.20 20.42
N ARG A 795 -16.48 13.71 20.72
CA ARG A 795 -16.85 13.24 22.05
C ARG A 795 -17.92 12.16 22.03
N THR A 796 -18.02 11.41 23.13
CA THR A 796 -19.11 10.46 23.35
C THR A 796 -20.44 11.14 23.67
N VAL A 797 -21.51 10.66 23.07
CA VAL A 797 -22.91 11.09 23.25
C VAL A 797 -23.84 9.88 23.37
N VAL A 798 -25.11 10.11 23.70
CA VAL A 798 -26.16 9.09 23.64
C VAL A 798 -27.00 9.29 22.39
N TYR A 799 -26.98 8.31 21.49
CA TYR A 799 -27.95 8.19 20.41
C TYR A 799 -29.21 7.52 20.92
N ILE A 800 -30.37 8.06 20.53
CA ILE A 800 -31.70 7.59 20.89
C ILE A 800 -32.49 7.28 19.63
N ASP A 801 -33.15 6.13 19.59
CA ASP A 801 -34.20 5.83 18.62
C ASP A 801 -35.57 6.19 19.20
N LYS A 802 -36.12 7.31 18.70
CA LYS A 802 -37.45 7.84 19.04
C LYS A 802 -38.53 6.79 18.88
N SER A 803 -38.44 5.91 17.89
CA SER A 803 -39.50 4.93 17.62
C SER A 803 -39.63 3.92 18.76
N VAL A 804 -38.52 3.55 19.40
CA VAL A 804 -38.51 2.65 20.57
C VAL A 804 -39.06 3.34 21.81
N PHE A 805 -38.79 4.64 21.96
CA PHE A 805 -39.41 5.46 23.00
C PHE A 805 -40.92 5.59 22.82
N ASP A 806 -41.37 5.88 21.59
CA ASP A 806 -42.79 5.98 21.22
C ASP A 806 -43.54 4.65 21.44
N MET A 807 -42.94 3.52 21.05
CA MET A 807 -43.49 2.17 21.32
C MET A 807 -43.78 1.92 22.80
N ARG A 808 -43.01 2.55 23.69
CA ARG A 808 -43.12 2.40 25.15
C ARG A 808 -43.84 3.58 25.82
N GLY A 809 -44.31 4.56 25.04
CA GLY A 809 -44.94 5.78 25.57
C GLY A 809 -44.01 6.58 26.48
N LYS A 810 -42.70 6.56 26.22
CA LYS A 810 -41.68 7.25 27.00
C LYS A 810 -41.29 8.55 26.30
N GLY A 811 -41.23 9.65 27.04
CA GLY A 811 -40.72 10.92 26.54
C GLY A 811 -39.19 10.89 26.42
N ILE A 812 -38.65 11.66 25.48
CA ILE A 812 -37.20 11.87 25.38
C ILE A 812 -36.77 12.80 26.52
N PRO A 813 -35.73 12.45 27.30
CA PRO A 813 -35.22 13.30 28.37
C PRO A 813 -34.68 14.64 27.88
N SER A 814 -34.62 15.62 28.78
CA SER A 814 -33.90 16.88 28.55
C SER A 814 -32.39 16.68 28.67
N LYS A 815 -31.61 17.66 28.20
CA LYS A 815 -30.14 17.61 28.22
C LYS A 815 -29.51 17.54 29.62
N ASP A 816 -30.24 17.94 30.66
CA ASP A 816 -29.83 17.91 32.06
C ASP A 816 -30.23 16.62 32.81
N TRP A 817 -30.68 15.59 32.08
CA TRP A 817 -31.03 14.28 32.64
C TRP A 817 -29.93 13.62 33.48
N THR A 818 -30.39 12.87 34.48
CA THR A 818 -29.59 12.23 35.52
C THR A 818 -29.32 10.76 35.22
N TYR A 819 -28.33 10.18 35.88
CA TYR A 819 -28.05 8.74 35.78
C TYR A 819 -29.22 7.87 36.26
N ASP A 820 -29.99 8.31 37.26
CA ASP A 820 -31.15 7.57 37.75
C ASP A 820 -32.26 7.50 36.68
N GLU A 821 -32.50 8.59 35.95
CA GLU A 821 -33.41 8.62 34.81
C GLU A 821 -32.91 7.73 33.67
N PHE A 822 -31.62 7.79 33.36
CA PHE A 822 -30.99 6.89 32.38
C PHE A 822 -31.17 5.41 32.77
N LYS A 823 -30.86 5.05 34.02
CA LYS A 823 -31.03 3.68 34.54
C LYS A 823 -32.48 3.22 34.44
N GLN A 824 -33.43 4.08 34.81
CA GLN A 824 -34.85 3.78 34.68
C GLN A 824 -35.25 3.53 33.22
N LEU A 825 -34.78 4.36 32.29
CA LEU A 825 -35.04 4.20 30.86
C LEU A 825 -34.42 2.92 30.28
N VAL A 826 -33.20 2.57 30.71
CA VAL A 826 -32.57 1.29 30.31
C VAL A 826 -33.46 0.10 30.67
N HIS A 827 -34.07 0.12 31.85
CA HIS A 827 -35.03 -0.91 32.25
C HIS A 827 -36.35 -0.83 31.46
N ASP A 828 -36.95 0.35 31.36
CA ASP A 828 -38.28 0.56 30.74
C ASP A 828 -38.31 0.26 29.23
N LEU A 829 -37.18 0.44 28.56
CA LEU A 829 -36.98 0.24 27.13
C LEU A 829 -36.39 -1.13 26.79
N THR A 830 -36.21 -2.01 27.78
CA THR A 830 -35.88 -3.42 27.56
C THR A 830 -37.15 -4.26 27.54
N PHE A 831 -37.53 -4.77 26.37
CA PHE A 831 -38.77 -5.53 26.18
C PHE A 831 -38.70 -6.46 24.96
N SER A 832 -39.76 -7.22 24.72
CA SER A 832 -39.94 -7.99 23.49
C SER A 832 -41.32 -7.72 22.92
N GLU A 833 -41.39 -7.44 21.63
CA GLU A 833 -42.63 -7.13 20.93
C GLU A 833 -42.56 -7.63 19.48
N LYS A 834 -43.64 -8.26 19.01
CA LYS A 834 -43.80 -8.74 17.61
C LYS A 834 -42.63 -9.59 17.09
N GLY A 835 -42.06 -10.44 17.95
CA GLY A 835 -40.94 -11.33 17.60
C GLY A 835 -39.56 -10.67 17.66
N ASN A 836 -39.48 -9.36 17.92
CA ASN A 836 -38.23 -8.62 18.09
C ASN A 836 -37.95 -8.37 19.57
N ARG A 837 -36.67 -8.45 19.95
CA ARG A 837 -36.19 -8.11 21.30
C ARG A 837 -35.47 -6.77 21.26
N TYR A 838 -35.74 -5.93 22.26
CA TYR A 838 -35.12 -4.64 22.46
C TYR A 838 -34.37 -4.61 23.79
N THR A 839 -33.15 -4.08 23.79
CA THR A 839 -32.39 -3.69 25.00
C THR A 839 -32.49 -2.18 25.19
N GLY A 840 -32.41 -1.72 26.43
CA GLY A 840 -32.47 -0.29 26.74
C GLY A 840 -31.26 0.49 26.23
N VAL A 841 -30.09 -0.15 26.17
CA VAL A 841 -28.85 0.48 25.69
C VAL A 841 -27.92 -0.50 24.99
N TYR A 842 -27.08 0.00 24.09
CA TYR A 842 -25.86 -0.66 23.63
C TYR A 842 -24.65 -0.09 24.36
N LEU A 843 -23.88 -0.97 25.02
CA LEU A 843 -22.66 -0.62 25.73
C LEU A 843 -21.45 -1.28 25.07
N ASN A 844 -20.60 -0.44 24.49
CA ASN A 844 -19.37 -0.91 23.87
C ASN A 844 -18.24 -1.18 24.88
N HIS A 845 -18.49 -2.08 25.83
CA HIS A 845 -17.63 -2.31 27.00
C HIS A 845 -16.23 -2.85 26.69
N HIS A 846 -15.93 -3.31 25.46
CA HIS A 846 -14.56 -3.64 25.08
C HIS A 846 -13.70 -2.39 24.82
N GLN A 847 -14.33 -1.22 24.68
CA GLN A 847 -13.62 0.06 24.60
C GLN A 847 -13.46 0.68 25.99
N MET A 848 -12.30 1.31 26.21
CA MET A 848 -11.92 1.93 27.48
C MET A 848 -12.81 3.11 27.87
N ASN A 849 -13.36 3.84 26.90
CA ASN A 849 -14.25 4.99 27.14
C ASN A 849 -15.48 4.63 28.00
N VAL A 850 -16.08 3.46 27.76
CA VAL A 850 -17.25 3.01 28.54
C VAL A 850 -16.86 2.69 29.98
N TRP A 851 -15.69 2.06 30.21
CA TRP A 851 -15.22 1.78 31.57
C TRP A 851 -14.90 3.06 32.32
N ARG A 852 -14.18 3.99 31.67
CA ARG A 852 -13.85 5.29 32.25
C ARG A 852 -15.11 6.05 32.66
N LEU A 853 -16.12 6.06 31.78
CA LEU A 853 -17.41 6.70 32.04
C LEU A 853 -18.06 6.20 33.34
N PHE A 854 -18.18 4.88 33.51
CA PHE A 854 -18.83 4.30 34.68
C PHE A 854 -17.97 4.38 35.94
N ALA A 855 -16.67 4.10 35.85
CA ALA A 855 -15.79 4.13 37.01
C ALA A 855 -15.66 5.54 37.58
N GLU A 856 -15.33 6.52 36.73
CA GLU A 856 -15.11 7.90 37.17
C GLU A 856 -16.40 8.68 37.37
N GLY A 857 -17.47 8.39 36.62
CA GLY A 857 -18.78 8.99 36.84
C GLY A 857 -19.36 8.69 38.24
N PHE A 858 -19.00 7.53 38.80
CA PHE A 858 -19.37 7.17 40.18
C PHE A 858 -18.40 7.70 41.24
N GLY A 859 -17.37 8.47 40.85
CA GLY A 859 -16.33 9.01 41.76
C GLY A 859 -15.19 8.05 42.04
N GLY A 860 -15.13 6.95 41.29
CA GLY A 860 -13.96 6.11 41.25
C GLY A 860 -12.83 6.78 40.48
N SER A 861 -11.68 6.13 40.51
CA SER A 861 -10.63 6.41 39.53
C SER A 861 -10.37 5.13 38.77
N MET A 862 -10.06 5.24 37.48
CA MET A 862 -9.51 4.10 36.74
C MET A 862 -8.11 3.73 37.22
N TYR A 863 -7.47 4.63 37.97
CA TYR A 863 -6.03 4.66 38.20
C TYR A 863 -5.66 5.27 39.56
N ASN A 864 -4.65 4.70 40.20
CA ASN A 864 -4.02 5.26 41.38
C ASN A 864 -2.73 5.99 41.00
N SER A 865 -2.76 7.33 41.05
CA SER A 865 -1.65 8.20 40.64
C SER A 865 -0.37 8.04 41.41
N ASP A 866 -0.48 7.80 42.70
CA ASP A 866 0.68 7.69 43.58
C ASP A 866 1.33 6.31 43.44
N ALA A 867 0.50 5.28 43.26
CA ALA A 867 0.94 3.90 43.12
C ALA A 867 1.33 3.52 41.68
N LYS A 868 1.07 4.39 40.70
CA LYS A 868 1.30 4.15 39.26
C LYS A 868 0.69 2.83 38.76
N MET A 869 -0.52 2.51 39.21
CA MET A 869 -1.20 1.24 38.94
C MET A 869 -2.68 1.47 38.65
N ILE A 870 -3.27 0.55 37.88
CA ILE A 870 -4.71 0.47 37.69
C ILE A 870 -5.36 -0.06 38.97
N GLU A 871 -6.39 0.63 39.45
CA GLU A 871 -7.13 0.25 40.67
C GLU A 871 -8.64 0.41 40.43
N LEU A 872 -9.30 -0.68 40.03
CA LEU A 872 -10.72 -0.79 39.69
C LEU A 872 -11.55 -1.62 40.70
N SER A 873 -10.92 -2.40 41.56
CA SER A 873 -11.56 -3.37 42.47
C SER A 873 -11.91 -2.79 43.84
N LYS A 874 -11.62 -1.50 44.06
CA LYS A 874 -11.84 -0.79 45.33
C LYS A 874 -12.61 0.50 45.12
N GLY A 875 -13.18 0.99 46.23
CA GLY A 875 -13.86 2.29 46.30
C GLY A 875 -15.03 2.40 45.32
N LYS A 876 -15.21 3.60 44.76
CA LYS A 876 -16.32 3.91 43.86
C LYS A 876 -16.16 3.37 42.43
N ALA A 877 -14.93 3.00 42.03
CA ALA A 877 -14.68 2.44 40.70
C ALA A 877 -15.36 1.06 40.52
N VAL A 878 -15.26 0.19 41.54
CA VAL A 878 -15.94 -1.11 41.53
C VAL A 878 -17.45 -0.95 41.54
N GLU A 879 -18.00 0.07 42.21
CA GLU A 879 -19.45 0.34 42.22
C GLU A 879 -19.95 0.69 40.81
N GLY A 880 -19.31 1.65 40.14
CA GLY A 880 -19.69 2.06 38.79
C GLY A 880 -19.51 0.96 37.74
N LEU A 881 -18.39 0.23 37.78
CA LEU A 881 -18.16 -0.89 36.86
C LEU A 881 -19.12 -2.06 37.12
N SER A 882 -19.50 -2.30 38.37
CA SER A 882 -20.51 -3.32 38.69
C SER A 882 -21.86 -2.95 38.08
N GLU A 883 -22.27 -1.69 38.14
CA GLU A 883 -23.50 -1.19 37.49
C GLU A 883 -23.48 -1.44 35.98
N MET A 884 -22.38 -1.09 35.30
CA MET A 884 -22.20 -1.36 33.87
C MET A 884 -22.38 -2.85 33.55
N PHE A 885 -21.70 -3.72 34.30
CA PHE A 885 -21.76 -5.16 34.03
C PHE A 885 -23.12 -5.77 34.40
N LEU A 886 -23.83 -5.26 35.41
CA LEU A 886 -25.18 -5.71 35.73
C LEU A 886 -26.15 -5.46 34.57
N PHE A 887 -26.07 -4.31 33.89
CA PHE A 887 -26.89 -4.07 32.69
C PHE A 887 -26.65 -5.13 31.60
N LEU A 888 -25.40 -5.52 31.38
CA LEU A 888 -25.03 -6.55 30.40
C LEU A 888 -25.48 -7.95 30.85
N GLU A 889 -25.21 -8.33 32.10
CA GLU A 889 -25.55 -9.64 32.65
C GLU A 889 -27.05 -9.89 32.70
N ASP A 890 -27.85 -8.89 33.06
CA ASP A 890 -29.29 -9.03 33.19
C ASP A 890 -30.02 -8.95 31.83
N GLY A 891 -29.28 -8.63 30.76
CA GLY A 891 -29.79 -8.51 29.40
C GLY A 891 -30.56 -7.21 29.14
N TYR A 892 -30.28 -6.16 29.92
CA TYR A 892 -30.77 -4.78 29.72
C TYR A 892 -29.90 -3.98 28.75
N ALA A 893 -28.64 -4.36 28.60
CA ALA A 893 -27.72 -3.83 27.61
C ALA A 893 -27.31 -4.89 26.59
N LYS A 894 -27.13 -4.45 25.34
CA LYS A 894 -26.41 -5.20 24.32
C LYS A 894 -24.92 -4.90 24.46
N GLY A 895 -24.08 -5.91 24.36
CA GLY A 895 -22.62 -5.76 24.33
C GLY A 895 -21.98 -6.97 23.71
N LEU A 896 -20.79 -6.79 23.12
CA LEU A 896 -20.07 -7.87 22.43
C LEU A 896 -19.93 -9.09 23.35
N GLY A 897 -20.46 -10.22 22.91
CA GLY A 897 -20.38 -11.47 23.66
C GLY A 897 -21.39 -11.61 24.81
N PHE A 898 -22.10 -10.58 25.26
CA PHE A 898 -23.19 -10.79 26.21
C PHE A 898 -24.45 -11.23 25.45
N ASN A 899 -24.91 -12.45 25.72
CA ASN A 899 -26.14 -12.98 25.14
C ASN A 899 -27.13 -13.47 26.21
N THR A 900 -27.17 -12.79 27.36
CA THR A 900 -28.22 -13.09 28.33
C THR A 900 -29.58 -12.73 27.73
N LYS A 901 -30.48 -13.72 27.72
CA LYS A 901 -31.85 -13.62 27.21
C LYS A 901 -31.96 -13.21 25.73
N GLY A 902 -30.93 -13.40 24.88
CA GLY A 902 -31.01 -13.02 23.46
C GLY A 902 -30.54 -11.59 23.15
N SER A 903 -29.78 -10.95 24.06
CA SER A 903 -29.34 -9.55 23.94
C SER A 903 -28.43 -9.28 22.74
N ASP A 904 -27.65 -10.25 22.29
CA ASP A 904 -26.72 -10.09 21.16
C ASP A 904 -27.44 -9.83 19.82
N ARG A 905 -28.61 -10.44 19.64
CA ARG A 905 -29.51 -10.33 18.48
C ARG A 905 -30.57 -9.25 18.65
N SER A 906 -30.52 -8.50 19.76
CA SER A 906 -31.50 -7.45 20.04
C SER A 906 -31.19 -6.15 19.30
N ASN A 907 -32.24 -5.40 19.02
CA ASN A 907 -32.14 -3.97 18.74
C ASN A 907 -31.89 -3.24 20.07
N SER A 908 -31.25 -2.07 20.05
CA SER A 908 -31.08 -1.24 21.26
C SER A 908 -31.93 0.02 21.15
N ALA A 909 -32.41 0.58 22.27
CA ALA A 909 -33.16 1.83 22.27
C ALA A 909 -32.24 3.06 22.31
N MET A 910 -31.08 2.89 22.95
CA MET A 910 -30.04 3.90 23.09
C MET A 910 -28.67 3.31 22.75
N SER A 911 -27.70 4.15 22.40
CA SER A 911 -26.30 3.75 22.17
C SER A 911 -25.35 4.84 22.64
N ILE A 912 -24.31 4.45 23.40
CA ILE A 912 -23.21 5.36 23.76
C ILE A 912 -22.13 5.22 22.69
N ALA A 913 -21.88 6.29 21.93
CA ALA A 913 -20.92 6.30 20.83
C ALA A 913 -20.32 7.70 20.61
N PHE A 914 -19.22 7.79 19.86
CA PHE A 914 -18.63 9.06 19.45
C PHE A 914 -19.53 9.81 18.44
N ALA A 915 -19.63 11.13 18.61
CA ALA A 915 -20.60 11.97 17.93
C ALA A 915 -20.25 12.27 16.46
N PHE A 916 -18.95 12.30 16.12
CA PHE A 916 -18.50 12.81 14.82
C PHE A 916 -17.60 11.85 14.04
N GLN A 917 -16.70 11.11 14.69
CA GLN A 917 -15.64 10.31 14.04
C GLN A 917 -14.93 11.01 12.86
N PRO A 918 -14.38 12.23 13.06
CA PRO A 918 -14.01 13.18 12.00
C PRO A 918 -12.94 12.77 10.97
N GLN A 919 -12.32 11.59 11.08
CA GLN A 919 -11.31 11.12 10.12
C GLN A 919 -11.87 10.54 8.82
N ARG A 920 -13.19 10.59 8.61
CA ARG A 920 -13.84 10.12 7.38
C ARG A 920 -14.45 11.28 6.61
N ASN A 921 -13.73 11.78 5.61
CA ASN A 921 -14.27 12.54 4.48
C ASN A 921 -15.10 13.81 4.74
N GLY A 922 -15.00 14.44 5.91
CA GLY A 922 -15.79 15.63 6.25
C GLY A 922 -17.30 15.34 6.23
N ARG A 923 -17.67 14.05 6.20
CA ARG A 923 -19.04 13.58 6.29
C ARG A 923 -19.30 13.28 7.76
N TYR A 924 -20.09 14.14 8.37
CA TYR A 924 -20.82 13.82 9.59
C TYR A 924 -21.50 12.48 9.38
N LEU A 925 -21.44 11.59 10.38
CA LEU A 925 -22.12 10.29 10.38
C LEU A 925 -23.35 10.35 9.48
N LEU A 926 -23.24 9.65 8.33
CA LEU A 926 -24.26 9.24 7.36
C LEU A 926 -23.86 9.54 5.90
N SER A 927 -22.99 8.68 5.33
CA SER A 927 -23.52 7.93 4.20
C SER A 927 -24.50 6.93 4.81
N ASP A 928 -25.71 6.91 4.26
CA ASP A 928 -26.86 6.15 4.74
C ASP A 928 -26.55 4.62 4.80
N GLU A 929 -25.47 4.17 4.16
CA GLU A 929 -24.99 2.80 4.09
C GLU A 929 -23.99 2.46 5.22
N GLU A 930 -23.03 3.34 5.54
CA GLU A 930 -22.08 3.12 6.65
C GLU A 930 -22.77 3.13 8.02
N PHE A 931 -23.77 3.99 8.22
CA PHE A 931 -24.53 4.04 9.46
C PHE A 931 -25.50 2.84 9.61
N ARG A 932 -25.93 2.25 8.49
CA ARG A 932 -26.64 0.95 8.42
C ARG A 932 -25.70 -0.26 8.61
N SER A 933 -24.39 -0.08 8.43
CA SER A 933 -23.39 -1.14 8.62
C SER A 933 -22.84 -1.21 10.05
N ASN A 934 -22.85 -0.09 10.80
CA ASN A 934 -22.36 0.00 12.17
C ASN A 934 -23.31 -0.74 13.15
N PRO A 935 -22.89 -1.83 13.83
CA PRO A 935 -23.74 -2.61 14.74
C PRO A 935 -24.35 -1.82 15.91
N ALA A 936 -23.75 -0.67 16.29
CA ALA A 936 -24.18 0.21 17.37
C ALA A 936 -25.36 1.10 16.98
N THR A 937 -25.55 1.35 15.69
CA THR A 937 -26.60 2.26 15.16
C THR A 937 -27.50 1.59 14.14
N LYS A 938 -27.07 0.48 13.51
CA LYS A 938 -27.79 -0.32 12.49
C LYS A 938 -29.24 -0.66 12.87
N SER A 939 -29.56 -0.81 14.16
CA SER A 939 -30.93 -1.09 14.61
C SER A 939 -31.80 0.16 14.79
N LEU A 940 -31.25 1.37 14.70
CA LEU A 940 -31.86 2.65 15.11
C LEU A 940 -32.30 3.56 13.94
N VAL A 941 -31.98 3.22 12.67
CA VAL A 941 -31.81 4.22 11.58
C VAL A 941 -32.98 4.35 10.61
N ASP A 942 -34.07 3.62 10.73
CA ASP A 942 -34.94 3.52 9.55
C ASP A 942 -35.77 4.78 9.19
N LYS A 943 -35.77 5.88 9.97
CA LYS A 943 -36.52 7.14 9.69
C LYS A 943 -35.87 8.35 10.39
N ASP A 944 -36.40 9.58 10.23
CA ASP A 944 -36.07 10.85 10.95
C ASP A 944 -36.25 10.79 12.50
N ASN A 945 -35.98 9.63 13.08
CA ASN A 945 -36.32 9.18 14.41
C ASN A 945 -35.12 9.19 15.36
N ILE A 946 -33.98 9.77 15.00
CA ILE A 946 -32.81 9.82 15.89
C ILE A 946 -32.85 11.09 16.76
N VAL A 947 -32.38 10.97 18.00
CA VAL A 947 -31.98 12.09 18.86
C VAL A 947 -30.58 11.87 19.41
N ILE A 948 -29.81 12.96 19.51
CA ILE A 948 -28.54 12.98 20.24
C ILE A 948 -28.77 13.71 21.56
N LEU A 949 -28.46 13.06 22.67
CA LEU A 949 -28.39 13.66 24.01
C LEU A 949 -26.94 13.66 24.52
N PRO A 950 -26.58 14.60 25.41
CA PRO A 950 -25.35 14.47 26.18
C PRO A 950 -25.40 13.20 27.04
N LEU A 951 -24.25 12.75 27.51
CA LEU A 951 -24.20 11.73 28.56
C LEU A 951 -25.00 12.18 29.80
N PRO A 952 -25.69 11.27 30.49
CA PRO A 952 -26.43 11.61 31.70
C PRO A 952 -25.46 12.13 32.77
N GLU A 953 -25.95 12.96 33.68
CA GLU A 953 -25.17 13.37 34.85
C GLU A 953 -25.02 12.18 35.80
N PHE A 954 -23.79 11.67 35.91
CA PHE A 954 -23.45 10.57 36.81
C PHE A 954 -23.43 11.06 38.27
N PRO A 955 -23.45 10.15 39.27
CA PRO A 955 -23.56 10.52 40.69
C PRO A 955 -22.55 11.56 41.18
N GLU A 956 -21.34 11.59 40.61
CA GLU A 956 -20.27 12.51 41.02
C GLU A 956 -20.06 13.65 40.00
N GLY A 957 -21.04 13.83 39.12
CA GLY A 957 -21.13 14.93 38.17
C GLY A 957 -20.99 14.49 36.72
N ARG A 958 -20.83 15.49 35.85
CA ARG A 958 -20.76 15.29 34.40
C ARG A 958 -19.37 14.82 34.00
N ILE A 959 -19.35 13.77 33.20
CA ILE A 959 -18.14 13.19 32.61
C ILE A 959 -18.40 12.85 31.15
N GLY A 960 -17.37 12.95 30.31
CA GLY A 960 -17.39 12.44 28.95
C GLY A 960 -16.01 12.07 28.47
N THR A 961 -15.93 11.52 27.25
CA THR A 961 -14.67 11.06 26.68
C THR A 961 -14.52 11.46 25.22
N THR A 962 -13.29 11.70 24.78
CA THR A 962 -12.91 11.93 23.38
C THR A 962 -12.03 10.81 22.85
N ASN A 963 -12.13 10.54 21.55
CA ASN A 963 -11.16 9.68 20.87
C ASN A 963 -10.01 10.51 20.31
N ALA A 964 -8.82 10.37 20.89
CA ALA A 964 -7.61 11.04 20.42
C ALA A 964 -7.29 10.66 18.97
N ASP A 965 -7.64 9.45 18.57
CA ASP A 965 -7.43 8.97 17.20
C ASP A 965 -8.18 9.85 16.20
N PHE A 966 -9.38 10.36 16.51
CA PHE A 966 -10.15 11.17 15.55
C PHE A 966 -9.81 12.67 15.54
N CYS A 967 -9.13 13.17 16.55
CA CYS A 967 -8.82 14.60 16.65
C CYS A 967 -7.59 14.95 15.81
N ILE A 968 -7.74 15.84 14.85
CA ILE A 968 -6.71 16.30 13.89
C ILE A 968 -6.15 17.66 14.32
N GLY A 969 -4.88 17.89 14.03
CA GLY A 969 -4.21 19.13 14.40
C GLY A 969 -2.79 19.25 13.86
N PHE A 970 -2.18 20.39 14.14
CA PHE A 970 -0.85 20.74 13.65
C PHE A 970 0.23 20.57 14.71
N ALA A 971 1.30 19.87 14.36
CA ALA A 971 2.55 19.88 15.11
C ALA A 971 3.66 20.56 14.30
N VAL A 972 4.68 21.06 14.98
CA VAL A 972 5.86 21.66 14.34
C VAL A 972 7.08 20.82 14.67
N ASN A 973 7.87 20.45 13.67
CA ASN A 973 9.08 19.68 13.91
C ASN A 973 10.08 20.54 14.72
N LYS A 974 10.70 19.97 15.76
CA LYS A 974 11.75 20.65 16.53
C LYS A 974 12.95 21.04 15.67
N SER A 975 13.20 20.30 14.58
CA SER A 975 14.26 20.57 13.60
C SER A 975 13.89 21.62 12.55
N ALA A 976 12.65 22.13 12.54
CA ALA A 976 12.18 23.12 11.57
C ALA A 976 13.13 24.30 11.46
N LYS A 977 13.48 24.67 10.21
CA LYS A 977 14.50 25.70 9.94
C LYS A 977 14.01 27.09 10.32
N ASN A 978 12.69 27.33 10.24
CA ASN A 978 12.04 28.58 10.62
C ASN A 978 10.87 28.34 11.58
N LYS A 979 11.21 28.14 12.85
CA LYS A 979 10.27 27.81 13.94
C LYS A 979 9.15 28.82 14.12
N ASP A 980 9.45 30.12 14.00
CA ASP A 980 8.44 31.16 14.18
C ASP A 980 7.41 31.16 13.04
N ASN A 981 7.85 30.99 11.79
CA ASN A 981 6.92 30.89 10.66
C ASN A 981 6.16 29.56 10.68
N ALA A 982 6.81 28.45 11.05
CA ALA A 982 6.17 27.15 11.21
C ALA A 982 5.09 27.18 12.32
N ALA A 983 5.38 27.78 13.46
CA ALA A 983 4.42 27.99 14.55
C ALA A 983 3.28 28.93 14.15
N ARG A 984 3.55 29.97 13.34
CA ARG A 984 2.49 30.84 12.78
C ARG A 984 1.54 30.06 11.86
N LEU A 985 2.06 29.19 11.01
CA LEU A 985 1.24 28.33 10.16
C LEU A 985 0.37 27.41 11.02
N ALA A 986 0.94 26.71 11.99
CA ALA A 986 0.18 25.85 12.90
C ALA A 986 -0.90 26.62 13.68
N LYS A 987 -0.56 27.79 14.24
CA LYS A 987 -1.50 28.65 15.01
C LYS A 987 -2.65 29.19 14.15
N PHE A 988 -2.44 29.35 12.84
CA PHE A 988 -3.51 29.82 11.94
C PHE A 988 -4.73 28.90 11.96
N ALA A 989 -4.55 27.61 12.29
CA ALA A 989 -5.63 26.64 12.48
C ALA A 989 -6.63 27.02 13.58
N LEU A 990 -6.24 27.84 14.57
CA LEU A 990 -7.12 28.30 15.64
C LEU A 990 -7.96 29.52 15.27
N THR A 991 -7.67 30.16 14.13
CA THR A 991 -8.47 31.30 13.65
C THR A 991 -9.82 30.84 13.11
N GLU A 992 -10.82 31.72 13.12
CA GLU A 992 -12.13 31.44 12.51
C GLU A 992 -12.00 31.00 11.04
N GLN A 993 -11.13 31.65 10.27
CA GLN A 993 -10.88 31.30 8.87
C GLN A 993 -10.23 29.92 8.74
N GLY A 994 -9.21 29.62 9.56
CA GLY A 994 -8.55 28.32 9.55
C GLY A 994 -9.49 27.17 9.90
N GLN A 995 -10.31 27.35 10.94
CA GLN A 995 -11.34 26.39 11.36
C GLN A 995 -12.36 26.13 10.26
N LYS A 996 -12.91 27.19 9.63
CA LYS A 996 -13.87 27.09 8.53
C LYS A 996 -13.34 26.32 7.34
N ILE A 997 -12.08 26.56 6.95
CA ILE A 997 -11.46 25.88 5.80
C ILE A 997 -11.25 24.40 6.13
N LEU A 998 -10.60 24.10 7.25
CA LEU A 998 -10.21 22.73 7.58
C LEU A 998 -11.41 21.83 7.90
N ASN A 999 -12.48 22.38 8.48
CA ASN A 999 -13.70 21.63 8.78
C ASN A 999 -14.39 21.08 7.52
N LYS A 1000 -14.16 21.66 6.33
CA LYS A 1000 -14.69 21.12 5.05
C LYS A 1000 -14.25 19.69 4.77
N TYR A 1001 -13.07 19.29 5.24
CA TYR A 1001 -12.54 17.93 5.10
C TYR A 1001 -12.46 17.18 6.43
N TYR A 1002 -12.00 17.82 7.50
CA TYR A 1002 -11.77 17.14 8.77
C TYR A 1002 -12.97 17.16 9.71
N GLY A 1003 -14.04 17.90 9.42
CA GLY A 1003 -15.27 17.91 10.23
C GLY A 1003 -15.06 18.13 11.74
N GLY A 1004 -16.00 17.63 12.53
CA GLY A 1004 -15.95 17.66 14.01
C GLY A 1004 -16.29 19.00 14.64
N ILE A 1005 -16.26 19.04 15.97
CA ILE A 1005 -16.49 20.25 16.77
C ILE A 1005 -15.28 21.17 16.61
N PRO A 1006 -15.45 22.45 16.22
CA PRO A 1006 -14.34 23.40 16.14
C PRO A 1006 -13.65 23.58 17.48
N ALA A 1007 -12.31 23.52 17.48
CA ALA A 1007 -11.53 23.78 18.69
C ALA A 1007 -11.65 25.23 19.17
N ASN A 1008 -11.99 26.17 18.28
CA ASN A 1008 -12.26 27.56 18.63
C ASN A 1008 -13.75 27.79 18.95
N LYS A 1009 -14.04 28.04 20.23
CA LYS A 1009 -15.38 28.25 20.78
C LYS A 1009 -16.09 29.48 20.21
N SER A 1010 -15.35 30.48 19.72
CA SER A 1010 -15.96 31.67 19.12
C SER A 1010 -16.76 31.36 17.86
N THR A 1011 -16.50 30.20 17.24
CA THR A 1011 -17.11 29.78 15.99
C THR A 1011 -18.27 28.79 16.17
N TRP A 1012 -18.58 28.40 17.41
CA TRP A 1012 -19.65 27.43 17.69
C TRP A 1012 -21.04 27.91 17.26
N ASN A 1013 -21.25 29.23 17.19
CA ASN A 1013 -22.51 29.78 16.69
C ASN A 1013 -22.61 29.78 15.16
N ASP A 1014 -21.54 29.49 14.42
CA ASP A 1014 -21.56 29.47 12.96
C ASP A 1014 -22.07 28.12 12.41
N ASP A 1015 -22.69 28.16 11.22
CA ASP A 1015 -23.35 26.96 10.65
C ASP A 1015 -22.42 25.99 9.92
N TYR A 1016 -21.17 26.38 9.63
CA TYR A 1016 -20.28 25.59 8.78
C TYR A 1016 -19.98 24.19 9.32
N TRP A 1017 -19.94 24.03 10.65
CA TRP A 1017 -19.65 22.76 11.32
C TRP A 1017 -20.91 22.04 11.83
N LYS A 1018 -22.10 22.64 11.64
CA LYS A 1018 -23.40 22.10 12.09
C LYS A 1018 -24.13 21.33 10.99
N LYS A 1019 -23.55 21.27 9.79
CA LYS A 1019 -24.16 20.61 8.62
C LYS A 1019 -24.47 19.15 8.95
N GLY A 1020 -25.73 18.73 8.77
CA GLY A 1020 -26.17 17.37 9.09
C GLY A 1020 -26.65 17.17 10.54
N LEU A 1021 -26.51 18.16 11.41
CA LEU A 1021 -27.13 18.16 12.74
C LEU A 1021 -28.54 18.77 12.66
N GLN A 1022 -29.52 18.16 13.33
CA GLN A 1022 -30.92 18.60 13.33
C GLN A 1022 -31.36 19.05 14.73
N GLY A 1023 -32.27 20.03 14.80
CA GLY A 1023 -32.88 20.48 16.06
C GLY A 1023 -31.86 20.87 17.14
N ASP A 1024 -32.06 20.39 18.36
CA ASP A 1024 -31.25 20.75 19.53
C ASP A 1024 -29.91 19.98 19.63
N PHE A 1025 -29.51 19.21 18.61
CA PHE A 1025 -28.31 18.35 18.68
C PHE A 1025 -27.05 19.13 19.00
N VAL A 1026 -26.89 20.33 18.43
CA VAL A 1026 -25.71 21.18 18.67
C VAL A 1026 -25.63 21.56 20.15
N GLU A 1027 -26.73 21.99 20.76
CA GLU A 1027 -26.75 22.33 22.18
C GLU A 1027 -26.46 21.10 23.05
N ASN A 1028 -27.01 19.94 22.68
CA ASN A 1028 -26.83 18.69 23.40
C ASN A 1028 -25.38 18.19 23.34
N ILE A 1029 -24.74 18.30 22.18
CA ILE A 1029 -23.34 17.91 21.97
C ILE A 1029 -22.39 18.84 22.73
N LEU A 1030 -22.66 20.15 22.78
CA LEU A 1030 -21.79 21.09 23.49
C LEU A 1030 -21.98 21.04 25.01
N TYR A 1031 -23.08 20.47 25.49
CA TYR A 1031 -23.42 20.47 26.90
C TYR A 1031 -22.44 19.64 27.74
N GLY A 1032 -21.78 20.28 28.71
CA GLY A 1032 -20.81 19.64 29.61
C GLY A 1032 -19.49 19.22 28.95
N ILE A 1033 -19.19 19.68 27.73
CA ILE A 1033 -18.00 19.28 26.95
C ILE A 1033 -16.67 19.57 27.66
N GLU A 1034 -16.61 20.59 28.50
CA GLU A 1034 -15.37 20.98 29.22
C GLU A 1034 -14.88 19.91 30.23
N ASN A 1035 -15.75 18.97 30.61
CA ASN A 1035 -15.44 17.87 31.52
C ASN A 1035 -14.91 16.62 30.79
N ASP A 1036 -14.78 16.67 29.46
CA ASP A 1036 -14.34 15.52 28.68
C ASP A 1036 -12.88 15.16 28.94
N LYS A 1037 -12.62 13.86 29.00
CA LYS A 1037 -11.29 13.28 29.16
C LYS A 1037 -10.88 12.47 27.93
N ARG A 1038 -9.60 12.18 27.83
CA ARG A 1038 -9.04 11.29 26.80
C ARG A 1038 -9.55 9.85 26.96
N ASN A 1039 -9.70 9.06 25.89
CA ASN A 1039 -10.12 7.65 25.97
C ASN A 1039 -8.96 6.63 26.01
N ASP A 1040 -7.71 7.08 26.14
CA ASP A 1040 -6.51 6.24 26.19
C ASP A 1040 -5.78 6.34 27.54
N PHE A 1041 -4.64 5.64 27.65
CA PHE A 1041 -3.83 5.54 28.87
C PHE A 1041 -2.67 6.55 28.96
N PHE A 1042 -2.56 7.49 28.02
CA PHE A 1042 -1.41 8.40 27.91
C PHE A 1042 -1.19 9.23 29.18
N GLU A 1043 -2.27 9.74 29.77
CA GLU A 1043 -2.25 10.52 31.02
C GLU A 1043 -1.59 9.78 32.19
N LEU A 1044 -1.58 8.44 32.17
CA LEU A 1044 -0.97 7.61 33.23
C LEU A 1044 0.55 7.64 33.18
N TYR A 1045 1.08 7.78 31.97
CA TYR A 1045 2.48 7.54 31.69
C TYR A 1045 3.23 8.83 31.36
N VAL A 1046 2.60 10.00 31.51
CA VAL A 1046 3.26 11.30 31.30
C VAL A 1046 4.57 11.44 32.09
N GLU A 1047 4.65 10.80 33.27
CA GLU A 1047 5.84 10.81 34.10
C GLU A 1047 6.89 9.73 33.78
N THR A 1048 6.57 8.75 32.93
CA THR A 1048 7.48 7.64 32.61
C THR A 1048 8.40 7.96 31.44
N GLU A 1049 9.31 7.04 31.13
CA GLU A 1049 10.34 7.27 30.11
C GLU A 1049 9.83 7.36 28.67
N ASP A 1050 8.66 6.78 28.41
CA ASP A 1050 8.00 6.78 27.10
C ASP A 1050 6.47 6.67 27.30
N PRO A 1051 5.80 7.81 27.55
CA PRO A 1051 4.37 7.83 27.86
C PRO A 1051 3.50 7.09 26.85
N TYR A 1052 3.83 7.26 25.56
CA TYR A 1052 3.06 6.70 24.46
C TYR A 1052 3.26 5.19 24.36
N TYR A 1053 4.50 4.70 24.42
CA TYR A 1053 4.79 3.26 24.39
C TYR A 1053 4.02 2.52 25.48
N TYR A 1054 4.03 3.06 26.70
CA TYR A 1054 3.35 2.44 27.83
C TYR A 1054 1.83 2.52 27.72
N ALA A 1055 1.30 3.63 27.21
CA ALA A 1055 -0.12 3.78 26.95
C ALA A 1055 -0.62 2.79 25.90
N LEU A 1056 0.12 2.67 24.79
CA LEU A 1056 -0.15 1.74 23.71
C LEU A 1056 -0.13 0.30 24.23
N ARG A 1057 0.93 -0.10 24.93
CA ARG A 1057 1.06 -1.46 25.49
C ARG A 1057 -0.08 -1.79 26.47
N THR A 1058 -0.50 -0.83 27.29
CA THR A 1058 -1.63 -0.99 28.22
C THR A 1058 -2.96 -1.11 27.48
N ARG A 1059 -3.16 -0.32 26.42
CA ARG A 1059 -4.33 -0.42 25.53
C ARG A 1059 -4.41 -1.78 24.87
N VAL A 1060 -3.32 -2.23 24.26
CA VAL A 1060 -3.24 -3.56 23.62
C VAL A 1060 -3.60 -4.65 24.61
N PHE A 1061 -2.97 -4.66 25.79
CA PHE A 1061 -3.28 -5.66 26.81
C PHE A 1061 -4.73 -5.57 27.29
N TYR A 1062 -5.27 -4.36 27.47
CA TYR A 1062 -6.66 -4.15 27.84
C TYR A 1062 -7.60 -4.77 26.80
N THR A 1063 -7.48 -4.41 25.52
CA THR A 1063 -8.34 -4.96 24.47
C THR A 1063 -8.20 -6.48 24.37
N CYS A 1064 -6.96 -6.96 24.43
CA CYS A 1064 -6.64 -8.37 24.46
C CYS A 1064 -7.35 -9.07 25.63
N TYR A 1065 -7.11 -8.63 26.87
CA TYR A 1065 -7.73 -9.22 28.06
C TYR A 1065 -9.24 -9.28 27.95
N MET A 1066 -9.88 -8.21 27.44
CA MET A 1066 -11.32 -8.14 27.20
C MET A 1066 -11.80 -9.18 26.19
N ASN A 1067 -11.02 -9.43 25.13
CA ASN A 1067 -11.33 -10.45 24.12
C ASN A 1067 -11.11 -11.88 24.63
N ARG A 1068 -10.05 -12.19 25.40
CA ARG A 1068 -9.78 -13.54 25.94
C ARG A 1068 -10.70 -13.93 27.09
N ASP A 1069 -10.79 -13.08 28.11
CA ASP A 1069 -11.49 -13.46 29.33
C ASP A 1069 -13.03 -13.36 29.18
N TYR A 1070 -13.51 -13.03 27.98
CA TYR A 1070 -14.91 -13.13 27.54
C TYR A 1070 -15.63 -14.42 28.01
N GLU A 1071 -15.07 -15.61 27.72
CA GLU A 1071 -15.71 -16.86 28.14
C GLU A 1071 -15.79 -17.00 29.66
N ARG A 1072 -14.85 -16.40 30.39
CA ARG A 1072 -14.79 -16.44 31.85
C ARG A 1072 -15.73 -15.43 32.49
N ILE A 1073 -15.91 -14.27 31.85
CA ILE A 1073 -16.93 -13.26 32.19
C ILE A 1073 -18.32 -13.89 32.13
N GLN A 1074 -18.62 -14.74 31.14
CA GLN A 1074 -19.91 -15.43 31.05
C GLN A 1074 -20.09 -16.54 32.08
N LYS A 1075 -19.01 -17.23 32.45
CA LYS A 1075 -19.03 -18.40 33.36
C LYS A 1075 -18.97 -18.02 34.85
N ARG A 1076 -18.85 -16.72 35.19
CA ARG A 1076 -18.76 -16.26 36.58
C ARG A 1076 -20.14 -16.26 37.27
N PRO A 1077 -20.19 -16.46 38.60
CA PRO A 1077 -21.41 -16.22 39.36
C PRO A 1077 -21.81 -14.74 39.27
N SER A 1078 -23.07 -14.46 38.95
CA SER A 1078 -23.61 -13.10 38.85
C SER A 1078 -23.39 -12.31 40.15
N GLY A 1079 -23.06 -11.02 40.03
CA GLY A 1079 -22.82 -10.12 41.17
C GLY A 1079 -21.41 -10.17 41.77
N ASN A 1080 -20.51 -11.03 41.27
CA ASN A 1080 -19.14 -11.17 41.79
C ASN A 1080 -18.09 -10.42 40.95
N PHE A 1081 -18.37 -9.16 40.60
CA PHE A 1081 -17.51 -8.33 39.74
C PHE A 1081 -16.16 -8.00 40.38
N LYS A 1082 -16.13 -7.89 41.71
CA LYS A 1082 -14.91 -7.53 42.43
C LYS A 1082 -13.78 -8.54 42.20
N GLN A 1083 -14.02 -9.84 42.24
CA GLN A 1083 -12.99 -10.85 41.99
C GLN A 1083 -12.46 -10.82 40.54
N TYR A 1084 -13.34 -10.52 39.58
CA TYR A 1084 -12.94 -10.32 38.19
C TYR A 1084 -12.05 -9.09 38.05
N LEU A 1085 -12.41 -7.97 38.70
CA LEU A 1085 -11.63 -6.73 38.70
C LEU A 1085 -10.29 -6.91 39.44
N GLU A 1086 -10.25 -7.58 40.60
CA GLU A 1086 -9.01 -7.90 41.33
C GLU A 1086 -8.04 -8.73 40.47
N ARG A 1087 -8.58 -9.65 39.67
CA ARG A 1087 -7.76 -10.43 38.74
C ARG A 1087 -7.28 -9.59 37.56
N PHE A 1088 -8.17 -8.81 36.95
CA PHE A 1088 -7.81 -7.90 35.87
C PHE A 1088 -6.73 -6.92 36.32
N GLU A 1089 -6.91 -6.28 37.47
CA GLU A 1089 -5.90 -5.44 38.13
C GLU A 1089 -4.59 -6.18 38.33
N LYS A 1090 -4.62 -7.39 38.89
CA LYS A 1090 -3.40 -8.16 39.11
C LYS A 1090 -2.66 -8.43 37.80
N ASP A 1091 -3.38 -8.83 36.77
CA ASP A 1091 -2.79 -9.21 35.49
C ASP A 1091 -2.27 -7.98 34.73
N ILE A 1092 -3.04 -6.88 34.70
CA ILE A 1092 -2.63 -5.63 34.06
C ILE A 1092 -1.52 -4.93 34.86
N ASN A 1093 -1.56 -4.92 36.20
CA ASN A 1093 -0.51 -4.33 37.01
C ASN A 1093 0.76 -5.20 37.05
N LYS A 1094 0.68 -6.53 36.94
CA LYS A 1094 1.86 -7.38 36.71
C LYS A 1094 2.52 -7.00 35.39
N MET A 1095 1.73 -6.72 34.35
CA MET A 1095 2.25 -6.21 33.10
C MET A 1095 2.87 -4.81 33.28
N ILE A 1096 2.17 -3.85 33.90
CA ILE A 1096 2.66 -2.49 34.17
C ILE A 1096 3.92 -2.48 35.06
N GLY A 1097 4.04 -3.42 36.00
CA GLY A 1097 5.22 -3.57 36.86
C GLY A 1097 6.41 -4.28 36.22
N GLN A 1098 6.21 -4.96 35.08
CA GLN A 1098 7.32 -5.44 34.22
C GLN A 1098 7.75 -4.37 33.19
N ILE A 1099 6.96 -3.30 33.12
CA ILE A 1099 7.03 -2.21 32.16
C ILE A 1099 7.73 -0.99 32.79
N THR A 1100 7.54 -0.75 34.10
CA THR A 1100 8.21 0.27 34.92
C THR A 1100 9.40 -0.32 35.67
#